data_AF-A0A2V8GKK5-F1
#
_entry.id   AF-A0A2V8GKK5-F1
#
_cell.length_a   1.000
_cell.length_b   1.000
_cell.length_c   1.000
_cell.angle_alpha   90.00
_cell.angle_beta   90.00
_cell.angle_gamma   90.00
#
_symmetry.space_group_name_H-M   'P 1'
#
loop_
_entity.id
_entity.type
_entity.pdbx_description
1 polymer ?
#
loop_
_entity_poly.entity_id
_entity_poly.type
_entity_poly.pdbx_seq_one_letter_code
_entity_poly.pdbx_strand_id
1 'polypeptide(L)'
;MIDVVVLTSDRVLNRPWIWGLLAAAAVLWPARLSGPFDGVPLDGAAEAVVVGVTMPALLWFHGRFLTTRFAHACVIALVVWKAVTAVAVTPDGWCVRFLPSAPLVKDATGAPHSWDLRADWRAADPVCSAIMTRPYTRLSEFPVWFFNLPPPNDSWPGPRDRPPGATLAMSVDGALRARSPGVLHVAIGPDMTAAVRIDDDTPLAEATRGGITLTPGVHRIRIDTTLTGDQWRFEPFWNGADLWSASLATVTSPSRFDRAVRPWGKWVAAVLVVAFTLAWLASAIARIRDADVLTWTICAAAWIGLLAALGHDQLARWSIVALVGATLVRVPARLRNVFGAFVLIGIPWLTFVAVLSVPDAGRVRLYDVGNDYWMFQRFAYRIVMQGYWLEGGSPTFWFQPFYRWIVGVLHVCFGDSSVGEMYWDGACLLSMALFAFHVTKVFAGFRWGVAAAVMTLAVFALGTTWRYMGFGLSEITSAGLLSLAALFTLRSRNDRWRAAFMAGILATVAFYTRLNNLPMAFAVAVFALPTGVPARRAFMPSAWLHRTAWSTAPTVCATLCAGLLLFAWRTWHYTGVFSLLYGTQASRLAIWRPGLSLPSYLQAIASSVMMVLTMNDPPRFDARALPVLAGALVSLLAVAGVPRLRDLPAGPVLFCLAGISGSLLARGEAYSGRFSIHLIGVTSALVTCTAAFLCKAPFTRSTSSSS
;
A
#
# COMPACT_ATOMS: atom_id res chain seq x y z
N MET A 1 46.55 10.49 18.62
CA MET A 1 45.32 10.30 19.41
C MET A 1 44.74 11.71 19.59
N ILE A 2 43.49 11.94 19.19
CA ILE A 2 42.87 13.25 18.83
C ILE A 2 43.16 13.62 17.36
N ASP A 3 42.49 12.93 16.41
CA ASP A 3 42.12 13.46 15.07
C ASP A 3 41.23 12.48 14.26
N VAL A 4 40.39 11.69 14.93
CA VAL A 4 39.54 10.66 14.28
C VAL A 4 38.04 10.82 14.58
N VAL A 5 37.62 11.84 15.35
CA VAL A 5 36.22 11.93 15.82
C VAL A 5 35.37 13.01 15.13
N VAL A 6 35.94 13.88 14.29
CA VAL A 6 35.16 14.99 13.67
C VAL A 6 34.81 14.78 12.18
N LEU A 7 35.28 13.70 11.53
CA LEU A 7 35.01 13.44 10.09
C LEU A 7 33.90 12.41 9.79
N THR A 8 33.12 11.98 10.79
CA THR A 8 32.14 10.88 10.63
C THR A 8 30.66 11.27 10.65
N SER A 9 30.31 12.53 10.99
CA SER A 9 28.91 13.00 10.95
C SER A 9 28.44 13.37 9.54
N ASP A 10 29.26 14.11 8.77
CA ASP A 10 28.86 14.67 7.47
C ASP A 10 28.70 13.62 6.36
N ARG A 11 29.37 12.48 6.43
CA ARG A 11 29.25 11.41 5.41
C ARG A 11 28.08 10.46 5.66
N VAL A 12 27.60 10.35 6.90
CA VAL A 12 26.42 9.56 7.23
C VAL A 12 25.16 10.37 6.91
N LEU A 13 25.12 11.64 7.34
CA LEU A 13 23.99 12.54 7.11
C LEU A 13 23.80 12.92 5.63
N ASN A 14 24.83 12.92 4.78
CA ASN A 14 24.65 13.21 3.34
C ASN A 14 24.01 12.07 2.52
N ARG A 15 23.47 11.03 3.17
CA ARG A 15 22.78 9.95 2.46
C ARG A 15 21.29 10.30 2.30
N PRO A 16 20.76 10.32 1.06
CA PRO A 16 19.38 10.74 0.80
C PRO A 16 18.33 9.90 1.52
N TRP A 17 18.62 8.64 1.86
CA TRP A 17 17.67 7.78 2.58
C TRP A 17 17.48 8.19 4.04
N ILE A 18 18.50 8.74 4.72
CA ILE A 18 18.36 9.20 6.11
C ILE A 18 17.42 10.41 6.16
N TRP A 19 17.66 11.40 5.30
CA TRP A 19 16.76 12.54 5.15
C TRP A 19 15.36 12.15 4.68
N GLY A 20 15.24 11.11 3.85
CA GLY A 20 13.95 10.54 3.48
C GLY A 20 13.19 9.98 4.67
N LEU A 21 13.85 9.21 5.54
CA LEU A 21 13.25 8.68 6.77
C LEU A 21 12.90 9.80 7.75
N LEU A 22 13.78 10.79 7.93
CA LEU A 22 13.51 11.95 8.78
C LEU A 22 12.34 12.80 8.25
N ALA A 23 12.26 13.02 6.94
CA ALA A 23 11.14 13.71 6.31
C ALA A 23 9.83 12.94 6.52
N ALA A 24 9.83 11.62 6.31
CA ALA A 24 8.66 10.78 6.56
C ALA A 24 8.23 10.84 8.04
N ALA A 25 9.18 10.71 8.98
CA ALA A 25 8.90 10.81 10.41
C ALA A 25 8.34 12.20 10.79
N ALA A 26 8.88 13.28 10.23
CA ALA A 26 8.45 14.65 10.53
C ALA A 26 7.04 14.95 9.99
N VAL A 27 6.75 14.49 8.76
CA VAL A 27 5.44 14.68 8.12
C VAL A 27 4.37 13.81 8.80
N LEU A 28 4.70 12.58 9.16
CA LEU A 28 3.77 11.66 9.83
C LEU A 28 3.64 11.91 11.34
N TRP A 29 4.49 12.75 11.95
CA TRP A 29 4.39 13.05 13.38
C TRP A 29 3.03 13.73 13.67
N PRO A 30 2.17 13.14 14.55
CA PRO A 30 0.87 13.71 14.89
C PRO A 30 1.02 15.04 15.65
N ALA A 31 0.55 16.14 15.07
CA ALA A 31 0.57 17.44 15.69
C ALA A 31 -0.60 17.61 16.68
N ARG A 32 -0.40 18.52 17.63
CA ARG A 32 -1.44 18.96 18.57
C ARG A 32 -2.27 20.13 18.05
N LEU A 33 -1.82 20.77 16.97
CA LEU A 33 -2.52 21.86 16.28
C LEU A 33 -3.20 21.29 15.04
N SER A 34 -4.53 21.37 14.98
CA SER A 34 -5.28 20.84 13.86
C SER A 34 -5.21 21.79 12.66
N GLY A 35 -4.86 21.24 11.50
CA GLY A 35 -4.69 21.97 10.25
C GLY A 35 -4.23 21.04 9.13
N PRO A 36 -4.06 21.52 7.89
CA PRO A 36 -3.59 20.66 6.80
C PRO A 36 -2.18 20.12 7.09
N PHE A 37 -1.94 18.84 6.79
CA PHE A 37 -0.65 18.19 7.04
C PHE A 37 -0.26 18.18 8.53
N ASP A 38 -1.24 18.03 9.40
CA ASP A 38 -1.04 17.97 10.86
C ASP A 38 -0.50 16.62 11.33
N GLY A 39 -0.42 15.59 10.48
CA GLY A 39 0.30 14.34 10.74
C GLY A 39 -0.60 13.14 10.58
N VAL A 40 -0.28 12.03 11.24
CA VAL A 40 -1.20 10.88 11.26
C VAL A 40 -2.35 11.11 12.25
N PRO A 41 -3.56 10.62 11.94
CA PRO A 41 -3.93 9.96 10.68
C PRO A 41 -4.10 10.96 9.51
N LEU A 42 -3.70 10.54 8.31
CA LEU A 42 -3.84 11.31 7.06
C LEU A 42 -5.29 11.26 6.54
N ASP A 43 -6.21 11.87 7.29
CA ASP A 43 -7.65 11.81 7.05
C ASP A 43 -8.12 12.74 5.91
N GLY A 44 -7.35 13.80 5.63
CA GLY A 44 -7.62 14.72 4.53
C GLY A 44 -7.21 14.17 3.17
N ALA A 45 -8.03 14.40 2.15
CA ALA A 45 -7.73 13.95 0.78
C ALA A 45 -6.38 14.48 0.25
N ALA A 46 -6.08 15.77 0.47
CA ALA A 46 -4.86 16.39 -0.04
C ALA A 46 -3.60 15.81 0.61
N GLU A 47 -3.61 15.62 1.93
CA GLU A 47 -2.49 15.04 2.67
C GLU A 47 -2.33 13.55 2.37
N ALA A 48 -3.42 12.79 2.26
CA ALA A 48 -3.38 11.39 1.85
C ALA A 48 -2.69 11.24 0.49
N VAL A 49 -3.01 12.08 -0.50
CA VAL A 49 -2.39 12.01 -1.84
C VAL A 49 -0.94 12.51 -1.83
N VAL A 50 -0.66 13.64 -1.18
CA VAL A 50 0.70 14.22 -1.18
C VAL A 50 1.66 13.34 -0.40
N VAL A 51 1.29 12.90 0.80
CA VAL A 51 2.14 12.09 1.68
C VAL A 51 2.10 10.61 1.30
N GLY A 52 0.95 10.09 0.89
CA GLY A 52 0.78 8.67 0.55
C GLY A 52 1.20 8.29 -0.87
N VAL A 53 1.20 9.22 -1.82
CA VAL A 53 1.52 8.93 -3.24
C VAL A 53 2.69 9.77 -3.74
N THR A 54 2.60 11.10 -3.61
CA THR A 54 3.55 12.02 -4.26
C THR A 54 4.95 11.93 -3.64
N MET A 55 5.05 12.03 -2.30
CA MET A 55 6.33 11.96 -1.60
C MET A 55 7.04 10.60 -1.76
N PRO A 56 6.37 9.44 -1.61
CA PRO A 56 7.00 8.14 -1.86
C PRO A 56 7.51 7.99 -3.29
N ALA A 57 6.74 8.44 -4.28
CA ALA A 57 7.16 8.43 -5.68
C ALA A 57 8.40 9.32 -5.90
N LEU A 58 8.42 10.52 -5.33
CA LEU A 58 9.57 11.43 -5.41
C LEU A 58 10.79 10.89 -4.66
N LEU A 59 10.60 10.24 -3.50
CA LEU A 59 11.67 9.59 -2.74
C LEU A 59 12.35 8.51 -3.59
N TRP A 60 11.55 7.69 -4.27
CA TRP A 60 12.05 6.59 -5.08
C TRP A 60 12.73 7.07 -6.38
N PHE A 61 12.08 7.98 -7.11
CA PHE A 61 12.52 8.37 -8.45
C PHE A 61 13.41 9.61 -8.48
N HIS A 62 13.38 10.44 -7.44
CA HIS A 62 14.12 11.71 -7.37
C HIS A 62 14.63 12.05 -5.95
N GLY A 63 15.07 11.06 -5.18
CA GLY A 63 15.62 11.25 -3.83
C GLY A 63 16.88 12.12 -3.72
N ARG A 64 17.51 12.52 -4.84
CA ARG A 64 18.68 13.44 -4.83
C ARG A 64 18.34 14.83 -4.30
N PHE A 65 17.08 15.27 -4.41
CA PHE A 65 16.65 16.54 -3.83
C PHE A 65 16.87 16.61 -2.31
N LEU A 66 16.81 15.47 -1.63
CA LEU A 66 16.96 15.36 -0.18
C LEU A 66 18.37 15.67 0.31
N THR A 67 19.35 15.84 -0.57
CA THR A 67 20.72 16.27 -0.19
C THR A 67 20.91 17.78 -0.30
N THR A 68 19.86 18.54 -0.59
CA THR A 68 19.92 20.00 -0.71
C THR A 68 19.79 20.67 0.65
N ARG A 69 20.45 21.81 0.84
CA ARG A 69 20.33 22.62 2.08
C ARG A 69 18.89 23.04 2.37
N PHE A 70 18.13 23.35 1.31
CA PHE A 70 16.71 23.69 1.43
C PHE A 70 15.90 22.52 1.99
N ALA A 71 16.07 21.31 1.43
CA ALA A 71 15.42 20.11 1.95
C ALA A 71 15.75 19.86 3.43
N HIS A 72 17.04 19.94 3.80
CA HIS A 72 17.46 19.77 5.19
C HIS A 72 16.83 20.82 6.12
N ALA A 73 16.83 22.10 5.70
CA ALA A 73 16.25 23.20 6.49
C ALA A 73 14.74 23.00 6.71
N CYS A 74 13.98 22.64 5.67
CA CYS A 74 12.55 22.35 5.81
C CYS A 74 12.29 21.17 6.74
N VAL A 75 13.04 20.06 6.61
CA VAL A 75 12.87 18.88 7.46
C VAL A 75 13.19 19.20 8.92
N ILE A 76 14.32 19.87 9.19
CA ILE A 76 14.69 20.29 10.55
C ILE A 76 13.63 21.22 11.13
N ALA A 77 13.20 22.25 10.38
CA ALA A 77 12.18 23.19 10.83
C ALA A 77 10.86 22.48 11.17
N LEU A 78 10.45 21.50 10.37
CA LEU A 78 9.25 20.71 10.62
C LEU A 78 9.40 19.85 11.88
N VAL A 79 10.53 19.17 12.06
CA VAL A 79 10.83 18.38 13.27
C VAL A 79 10.79 19.26 14.52
N VAL A 80 11.50 20.39 14.49
CA VAL A 80 11.55 21.34 15.62
C VAL A 80 10.14 21.86 15.93
N TRP A 81 9.37 22.24 14.91
CA TRP A 81 8.01 22.71 15.09
C TRP A 81 7.10 21.65 15.75
N LYS A 82 7.13 20.41 15.25
CA LYS A 82 6.35 19.28 15.80
C LYS A 82 6.77 18.97 17.24
N ALA A 83 8.07 18.98 17.53
CA ALA A 83 8.58 18.73 18.89
C ALA A 83 8.17 19.83 19.88
N VAL A 84 8.31 21.10 19.49
CA VAL A 84 7.93 22.23 20.35
C VAL A 84 6.43 22.22 20.63
N THR A 85 5.59 22.03 19.61
CA THR A 85 4.14 22.00 19.79
C THR A 85 3.64 20.76 20.53
N ALA A 86 4.33 19.62 20.40
CA ALA A 86 4.01 18.41 21.17
C ALA A 86 4.18 18.60 22.69
N VAL A 87 5.05 19.51 23.13
CA VAL A 87 5.28 19.77 24.55
C VAL A 87 4.52 21.00 25.05
N ALA A 88 4.45 22.07 24.24
CA ALA A 88 4.01 23.38 24.70
C ALA A 88 2.51 23.68 24.49
N VAL A 89 1.79 22.85 23.72
CA VAL A 89 0.42 23.14 23.28
C VAL A 89 -0.55 22.03 23.70
N THR A 90 -1.76 22.40 24.08
CA THR A 90 -2.86 21.44 24.32
C THR A 90 -3.42 20.92 22.99
N PRO A 91 -3.72 19.62 22.83
CA PRO A 91 -4.33 19.11 21.60
C PRO A 91 -5.64 19.84 21.23
N ASP A 92 -5.75 20.27 19.98
CA ASP A 92 -7.01 20.67 19.37
C ASP A 92 -7.97 19.47 19.29
N GLY A 93 -9.27 19.76 19.27
CA GLY A 93 -10.31 18.75 19.15
C GLY A 93 -10.93 18.35 20.49
N TRP A 94 -11.98 17.52 20.43
CA TRP A 94 -12.59 16.91 21.60
C TRP A 94 -12.23 15.44 21.69
N CYS A 95 -12.09 14.96 22.92
CA CYS A 95 -11.84 13.55 23.16
C CYS A 95 -13.12 12.74 22.96
N VAL A 96 -13.03 11.65 22.20
CA VAL A 96 -14.13 10.70 22.00
C VAL A 96 -13.75 9.34 22.56
N ARG A 97 -14.64 8.76 23.36
CA ARG A 97 -14.51 7.40 23.88
C ARG A 97 -15.72 6.58 23.44
N PHE A 98 -15.45 5.38 22.95
CA PHE A 98 -16.47 4.43 22.51
C PHE A 98 -16.58 3.27 23.48
N LEU A 99 -17.81 2.88 23.81
CA LEU A 99 -18.13 1.80 24.73
C LEU A 99 -19.21 0.91 24.09
N PRO A 100 -18.81 -0.13 23.32
CA PRO A 100 -19.77 -1.04 22.72
C PRO A 100 -20.52 -1.82 23.81
N SER A 101 -21.78 -2.16 23.55
CA SER A 101 -22.61 -2.89 24.53
C SER A 101 -22.12 -4.32 24.82
N ALA A 102 -21.26 -4.85 23.96
CA ALA A 102 -20.58 -6.13 24.12
C ALA A 102 -19.09 -5.96 23.81
N PRO A 103 -18.20 -6.78 24.40
CA PRO A 103 -16.79 -6.78 24.03
C PRO A 103 -16.61 -7.19 22.56
N LEU A 104 -15.92 -6.37 21.77
CA LEU A 104 -15.65 -6.60 20.35
C LEU A 104 -14.19 -6.95 20.05
N VAL A 105 -13.34 -6.93 21.08
CA VAL A 105 -11.89 -7.07 20.91
C VAL A 105 -11.40 -8.22 21.76
N LYS A 106 -10.85 -9.24 21.11
CA LYS A 106 -10.21 -10.38 21.78
C LYS A 106 -9.04 -9.91 22.63
N ASP A 107 -8.88 -10.46 23.84
CA ASP A 107 -7.73 -10.20 24.73
C ASP A 107 -7.59 -8.73 25.18
N ALA A 108 -8.64 -7.90 25.04
CA ALA A 108 -8.66 -6.53 25.51
C ALA A 108 -9.65 -6.32 26.66
N THR A 109 -9.27 -5.47 27.60
CA THR A 109 -10.09 -5.02 28.73
C THR A 109 -10.34 -3.52 28.60
N GLY A 110 -11.60 -3.09 28.55
CA GLY A 110 -11.96 -1.66 28.46
C GLY A 110 -12.50 -1.25 27.09
N ALA A 111 -12.36 0.03 26.78
CA ALA A 111 -12.81 0.60 25.51
C ALA A 111 -11.93 0.12 24.33
N PRO A 112 -12.49 -0.10 23.13
CA PRO A 112 -11.70 -0.34 21.94
C PRO A 112 -10.91 0.90 21.50
N HIS A 113 -9.79 0.67 20.82
CA HIS A 113 -9.00 1.71 20.17
C HIS A 113 -9.53 1.97 18.77
N SER A 114 -9.46 3.23 18.34
CA SER A 114 -9.46 3.58 16.91
C SER A 114 -8.04 3.60 16.37
N TRP A 115 -7.87 3.76 15.06
CA TRP A 115 -6.56 4.01 14.46
C TRP A 115 -6.10 5.48 14.54
N ASP A 116 -6.67 6.28 15.45
CA ASP A 116 -6.24 7.64 15.71
C ASP A 116 -5.07 7.71 16.72
N LEU A 117 -3.85 7.84 16.18
CA LEU A 117 -2.62 7.90 16.98
C LEU A 117 -2.45 9.20 17.80
N ARG A 118 -3.35 10.19 17.63
CA ARG A 118 -3.38 11.39 18.48
C ARG A 118 -3.99 11.09 19.84
N ALA A 119 -4.75 10.00 19.95
CA ALA A 119 -5.46 9.56 21.16
C ALA A 119 -4.61 8.56 21.99
N ASP A 120 -5.23 7.91 22.99
CA ASP A 120 -4.55 7.03 23.95
C ASP A 120 -4.31 5.62 23.41
N TRP A 121 -3.81 5.50 22.18
CA TRP A 121 -3.70 4.23 21.44
C TRP A 121 -2.80 3.17 22.08
N ARG A 122 -1.94 3.56 23.05
CA ARG A 122 -1.06 2.65 23.79
C ARG A 122 -1.61 2.20 25.14
N ALA A 123 -2.68 2.83 25.63
CA ALA A 123 -3.26 2.48 26.92
C ALA A 123 -4.09 1.20 26.79
N ALA A 124 -4.08 0.32 27.79
CA ALA A 124 -4.91 -0.90 27.74
C ALA A 124 -6.42 -0.57 27.73
N ASP A 125 -6.84 0.44 28.48
CA ASP A 125 -8.17 1.04 28.43
C ASP A 125 -8.04 2.54 28.07
N PRO A 126 -8.28 2.93 26.82
CA PRO A 126 -8.03 4.30 26.35
C PRO A 126 -9.09 5.27 26.91
N VAL A 127 -8.68 6.25 27.72
CA VAL A 127 -9.58 7.35 28.15
C VAL A 127 -10.10 8.09 26.92
N CYS A 128 -9.22 8.25 25.93
CA CYS A 128 -9.56 8.75 24.62
C CYS A 128 -9.35 7.69 23.53
N SER A 129 -10.46 7.24 22.91
CA SER A 129 -10.39 6.34 21.75
C SER A 129 -10.00 7.08 20.47
N ALA A 130 -10.41 8.35 20.30
CA ALA A 130 -10.12 9.19 19.13
C ALA A 130 -10.20 10.69 19.47
N ILE A 131 -9.58 11.55 18.66
CA ILE A 131 -9.68 13.01 18.78
C ILE A 131 -10.53 13.58 17.65
N MET A 132 -11.70 14.10 18.00
CA MET A 132 -12.61 14.74 17.03
C MET A 132 -12.13 16.15 16.70
N THR A 133 -11.79 16.38 15.44
CA THR A 133 -11.34 17.67 14.89
C THR A 133 -12.17 18.13 13.68
N ARG A 134 -13.21 17.37 13.35
CA ARG A 134 -14.14 17.59 12.22
C ARG A 134 -15.50 16.99 12.56
N PRO A 135 -16.59 17.47 11.93
CA PRO A 135 -17.91 16.88 12.10
C PRO A 135 -17.95 15.44 11.53
N TYR A 136 -18.81 14.60 12.10
CA TYR A 136 -19.11 13.28 11.56
C TYR A 136 -20.50 13.31 10.92
N THR A 137 -20.55 13.36 9.59
CA THR A 137 -21.82 13.58 8.86
C THR A 137 -22.55 12.28 8.51
N ARG A 138 -21.91 11.14 8.75
CA ARG A 138 -22.42 9.78 8.48
C ARG A 138 -21.55 8.73 9.16
N LEU A 139 -22.07 7.50 9.28
CA LEU A 139 -21.38 6.36 9.90
C LEU A 139 -19.94 6.17 9.43
N SER A 140 -19.67 6.26 8.12
CA SER A 140 -18.32 6.03 7.58
C SER A 140 -17.28 7.04 8.07
N GLU A 141 -17.67 8.16 8.69
CA GLU A 141 -16.75 9.17 9.22
C GLU A 141 -16.45 9.00 10.70
N PHE A 142 -17.16 8.09 11.39
CA PHE A 142 -16.88 7.77 12.78
C PHE A 142 -15.64 6.86 12.88
N PRO A 143 -14.75 7.09 13.87
CA PRO A 143 -13.55 6.28 14.09
C PRO A 143 -13.88 4.97 14.83
N VAL A 144 -14.67 4.12 14.17
CA VAL A 144 -15.24 2.89 14.72
C VAL A 144 -14.77 1.64 13.97
N TRP A 145 -13.55 1.66 13.42
CA TRP A 145 -12.99 0.53 12.67
C TRP A 145 -13.00 -0.79 13.46
N PHE A 146 -13.00 -0.74 14.79
CA PHE A 146 -13.09 -1.92 15.66
C PHE A 146 -14.32 -2.82 15.40
N PHE A 147 -15.36 -2.35 14.69
CA PHE A 147 -16.45 -3.22 14.20
C PHE A 147 -15.98 -4.27 13.18
N ASN A 148 -14.79 -4.12 12.61
CA ASN A 148 -14.14 -5.15 11.81
C ASN A 148 -13.58 -6.30 12.65
N LEU A 149 -13.56 -6.22 13.98
CA LEU A 149 -13.00 -7.27 14.84
C LEU A 149 -14.04 -8.35 15.17
N PRO A 150 -13.61 -9.60 15.38
CA PRO A 150 -14.49 -10.65 15.87
C PRO A 150 -14.77 -10.51 17.37
N PRO A 151 -15.91 -11.02 17.85
CA PRO A 151 -16.14 -11.20 19.28
C PRO A 151 -15.03 -12.04 19.96
N PRO A 152 -14.85 -11.93 21.30
CA PRO A 152 -13.76 -12.59 22.04
C PRO A 152 -13.69 -14.11 21.90
N ASN A 153 -14.81 -14.76 21.57
CA ASN A 153 -14.90 -16.20 21.32
C ASN A 153 -14.34 -16.61 19.94
N ASP A 154 -13.79 -15.67 19.17
CA ASP A 154 -13.28 -15.85 17.81
C ASP A 154 -14.32 -16.29 16.76
N SER A 155 -15.62 -16.23 17.08
CA SER A 155 -16.66 -16.45 16.07
C SER A 155 -16.72 -15.31 15.07
N TRP A 156 -17.47 -15.53 13.99
CA TRP A 156 -17.78 -14.43 13.07
C TRP A 156 -18.66 -13.39 13.78
N PRO A 157 -18.46 -12.09 13.53
CA PRO A 157 -19.37 -11.05 13.99
C PRO A 157 -20.81 -11.36 13.58
N GLY A 158 -21.71 -11.41 14.54
CA GLY A 158 -23.14 -11.53 14.31
C GLY A 158 -23.79 -10.16 14.00
N PRO A 159 -25.09 -10.14 13.69
CA PRO A 159 -25.81 -8.91 13.38
C PRO A 159 -25.77 -7.85 14.49
N ARG A 160 -25.63 -8.26 15.76
CA ARG A 160 -25.53 -7.35 16.91
C ARG A 160 -24.13 -6.81 17.18
N ASP A 161 -23.12 -7.36 16.51
CA ASP A 161 -21.72 -6.96 16.69
C ASP A 161 -21.32 -5.84 15.72
N ARG A 162 -22.19 -5.49 14.75
CA ARG A 162 -21.96 -4.46 13.75
C ARG A 162 -23.20 -3.60 13.49
N PRO A 163 -23.05 -2.33 13.10
CA PRO A 163 -24.16 -1.53 12.59
C PRO A 163 -24.84 -2.23 11.38
N PRO A 164 -26.17 -2.16 11.24
CA PRO A 164 -27.10 -1.38 12.06
C PRO A 164 -27.55 -2.05 13.37
N GLY A 165 -27.17 -3.31 13.62
CA GLY A 165 -27.67 -4.06 14.78
C GLY A 165 -26.88 -3.84 16.09
N ALA A 166 -25.74 -3.16 16.02
CA ALA A 166 -24.93 -2.84 17.20
C ALA A 166 -25.46 -1.62 17.96
N THR A 167 -25.36 -1.69 19.29
CA THR A 167 -25.57 -0.54 20.19
C THR A 167 -24.23 -0.07 20.72
N LEU A 168 -23.96 1.23 20.62
CA LEU A 168 -22.70 1.83 20.99
C LEU A 168 -22.94 3.05 21.87
N ALA A 169 -22.38 3.07 23.07
CA ALA A 169 -22.27 4.30 23.83
C ALA A 169 -21.04 5.09 23.35
N MET A 170 -21.19 6.39 23.17
CA MET A 170 -20.09 7.29 22.82
C MET A 170 -20.14 8.50 23.75
N SER A 171 -19.04 8.78 24.43
CA SER A 171 -18.89 9.99 25.25
C SER A 171 -17.87 10.93 24.60
N VAL A 172 -18.21 12.21 24.53
CA VAL A 172 -17.37 13.28 24.01
C VAL A 172 -17.07 14.25 25.15
N ASP A 173 -15.80 14.57 25.38
CA ASP A 173 -15.34 15.50 26.43
C ASP A 173 -14.29 16.47 25.88
N GLY A 174 -14.39 17.74 26.26
CA GLY A 174 -13.39 18.73 25.90
C GLY A 174 -13.71 20.13 26.43
N ALA A 175 -12.88 21.09 26.09
CA ALA A 175 -13.06 22.50 26.40
C ALA A 175 -13.45 23.30 25.15
N LEU A 176 -14.33 24.28 25.34
CA LEU A 176 -14.74 25.25 24.34
C LEU A 176 -14.48 26.66 24.86
N ARG A 177 -13.79 27.50 24.07
CA ARG A 177 -13.58 28.90 24.43
C ARG A 177 -14.55 29.83 23.67
N ALA A 178 -15.54 30.34 24.37
CA ALA A 178 -16.42 31.40 23.89
C ALA A 178 -15.76 32.78 24.07
N ARG A 179 -15.48 33.50 22.96
CA ARG A 179 -14.94 34.88 23.02
C ARG A 179 -16.01 35.93 23.34
N SER A 180 -17.23 35.65 22.91
CA SER A 180 -18.44 36.44 23.10
C SER A 180 -19.57 35.47 23.47
N PRO A 181 -20.71 35.97 23.98
CA PRO A 181 -21.88 35.12 24.15
C PRO A 181 -22.24 34.45 22.82
N GLY A 182 -22.70 33.21 22.86
CA GLY A 182 -23.04 32.45 21.66
C GLY A 182 -23.79 31.17 21.99
N VAL A 183 -24.21 30.46 20.94
CA VAL A 183 -25.00 29.22 21.05
C VAL A 183 -24.19 28.05 20.52
N LEU A 184 -23.97 27.06 21.37
CA LEU A 184 -23.47 25.74 21.00
C LEU A 184 -24.66 24.85 20.63
N HIS A 185 -24.67 24.33 19.41
CA HIS A 185 -25.68 23.38 18.94
C HIS A 185 -25.01 22.10 18.46
N VAL A 186 -25.58 20.93 18.77
CA VAL A 186 -25.04 19.63 18.34
C VAL A 186 -26.12 18.90 17.57
N ALA A 187 -25.97 18.85 16.24
CA ALA A 187 -26.89 18.08 15.42
C ALA A 187 -26.52 16.59 15.49
N ILE A 188 -27.53 15.75 15.72
CA ILE A 188 -27.37 14.30 15.80
C ILE A 188 -28.24 13.58 14.79
N GLY A 189 -27.83 12.37 14.39
CA GLY A 189 -28.58 11.51 13.48
C GLY A 189 -29.85 10.92 14.14
N PRO A 190 -30.83 10.45 13.35
CA PRO A 190 -32.09 9.91 13.88
C PRO A 190 -31.90 8.67 14.76
N ASP A 191 -30.84 7.90 14.55
CA ASP A 191 -30.53 6.72 15.36
C ASP A 191 -29.59 7.03 16.56
N MET A 192 -29.50 8.30 16.95
CA MET A 192 -28.66 8.75 18.05
C MET A 192 -29.48 9.50 19.10
N THR A 193 -29.17 9.24 20.36
CA THR A 193 -29.65 10.06 21.49
C THR A 193 -28.44 10.69 22.17
N ALA A 194 -28.59 11.92 22.66
CA ALA A 194 -27.50 12.67 23.29
C ALA A 194 -27.97 13.43 24.53
N ALA A 195 -27.16 13.41 25.57
CA ALA A 195 -27.31 14.24 26.76
C ALA A 195 -26.07 15.14 26.89
N VAL A 196 -26.28 16.46 27.01
CA VAL A 196 -25.20 17.46 27.09
C VAL A 196 -25.08 18.00 28.51
N ARG A 197 -23.85 18.17 28.97
CA ARG A 197 -23.46 18.79 30.25
C ARG A 197 -22.39 19.85 30.01
N ILE A 198 -22.49 20.96 30.74
CA ILE A 198 -21.55 22.09 30.69
C ILE A 198 -21.07 22.37 32.11
N ASP A 199 -19.76 22.54 32.29
CA ASP A 199 -19.13 22.97 33.55
C ASP A 199 -19.56 22.17 34.81
N ASP A 200 -19.85 20.88 34.62
CA ASP A 200 -20.32 19.93 35.65
C ASP A 200 -21.76 20.18 36.18
N ASP A 201 -22.56 20.98 35.49
CA ASP A 201 -24.00 21.16 35.75
C ASP A 201 -24.84 19.92 35.38
N THR A 202 -26.07 19.85 35.89
CA THR A 202 -27.03 18.78 35.60
C THR A 202 -27.33 18.66 34.09
N PRO A 203 -27.56 17.44 33.57
CA PRO A 203 -27.79 17.24 32.14
C PRO A 203 -29.01 18.04 31.64
N LEU A 204 -28.79 18.89 30.63
CA LEU A 204 -29.88 19.62 29.97
C LEU A 204 -30.58 18.69 28.97
N ALA A 205 -31.69 18.08 29.37
CA ALA A 205 -32.46 17.15 28.54
C ALA A 205 -33.07 17.78 27.27
N GLU A 206 -33.26 19.10 27.23
CA GLU A 206 -33.86 19.83 26.10
C GLU A 206 -32.85 20.52 25.15
N ALA A 207 -31.56 20.46 25.46
CA ALA A 207 -30.51 21.25 24.79
C ALA A 207 -30.27 20.90 23.30
N THR A 208 -30.61 19.70 22.85
CA THR A 208 -30.38 19.24 21.47
C THR A 208 -31.33 19.85 20.44
N ARG A 209 -32.47 20.45 20.85
CA ARG A 209 -33.41 21.10 19.92
C ARG A 209 -33.28 22.63 19.83
N GLY A 210 -32.82 23.29 20.90
CA GLY A 210 -32.72 24.75 20.98
C GLY A 210 -31.30 25.32 20.94
N GLY A 211 -30.27 24.48 21.09
CA GLY A 211 -28.90 24.92 21.33
C GLY A 211 -28.71 25.46 22.76
N ILE A 212 -27.47 25.57 23.20
CA ILE A 212 -27.11 26.00 24.56
C ILE A 212 -26.39 27.33 24.50
N THR A 213 -26.91 28.32 25.22
CA THR A 213 -26.27 29.64 25.31
C THR A 213 -25.10 29.57 26.29
N LEU A 214 -23.91 29.95 25.83
CA LEU A 214 -22.70 30.05 26.63
C LEU A 214 -22.29 31.51 26.78
N THR A 215 -21.87 31.87 27.99
CA THR A 215 -21.27 33.17 28.29
C THR A 215 -19.83 33.24 27.74
N PRO A 216 -19.19 34.43 27.68
CA PRO A 216 -17.77 34.51 27.38
C PRO A 216 -16.95 33.77 28.44
N GLY A 217 -16.06 32.86 28.02
CA GLY A 217 -15.34 32.00 28.95
C GLY A 217 -14.69 30.79 28.29
N VAL A 218 -14.16 29.91 29.14
CA VAL A 218 -13.78 28.54 28.75
C VAL A 218 -14.76 27.63 29.48
N HIS A 219 -15.48 26.83 28.72
CA HIS A 219 -16.50 25.91 29.20
C HIS A 219 -16.06 24.48 28.95
N ARG A 220 -16.22 23.60 29.93
CA ARG A 220 -16.07 22.16 29.74
C ARG A 220 -17.36 21.62 29.15
N ILE A 221 -17.26 20.90 28.04
CA ILE A 221 -18.38 20.30 27.33
C ILE A 221 -18.25 18.79 27.47
N ARG A 222 -19.30 18.15 27.98
CA ARG A 222 -19.44 16.69 28.01
C ARG A 222 -20.74 16.28 27.36
N ILE A 223 -20.66 15.35 26.42
CA ILE A 223 -21.81 14.84 25.67
C ILE A 223 -21.78 13.32 25.73
N ASP A 224 -22.76 12.74 26.39
CA ASP A 224 -22.94 11.29 26.45
C ASP A 224 -24.03 10.90 25.44
N THR A 225 -23.70 9.99 24.53
CA THR A 225 -24.59 9.58 23.43
C THR A 225 -24.77 8.08 23.37
N THR A 226 -25.93 7.63 22.90
CA THR A 226 -26.19 6.25 22.52
C THR A 226 -26.50 6.19 21.04
N LEU A 227 -25.78 5.34 20.31
CA LEU A 227 -25.92 5.11 18.88
C LEU A 227 -26.54 3.72 18.69
N THR A 228 -27.62 3.67 17.90
CA THR A 228 -28.27 2.46 17.39
C THR A 228 -28.34 2.55 15.87
N GLY A 229 -28.78 1.54 15.13
CA GLY A 229 -28.97 1.67 13.68
C GLY A 229 -27.69 2.04 12.92
N ASP A 230 -27.82 2.77 11.82
CA ASP A 230 -26.69 3.18 10.96
C ASP A 230 -26.76 4.63 10.45
N GLN A 231 -27.84 5.37 10.76
CA GLN A 231 -28.01 6.77 10.36
C GLN A 231 -27.35 7.71 11.39
N TRP A 232 -26.05 7.54 11.59
CA TRP A 232 -25.29 8.28 12.59
C TRP A 232 -24.82 9.63 12.07
N ARG A 233 -25.04 10.70 12.83
CA ARG A 233 -24.50 12.04 12.57
C ARG A 233 -24.15 12.69 13.89
N PHE A 234 -23.03 13.41 13.95
CA PHE A 234 -22.60 14.16 15.12
C PHE A 234 -21.84 15.41 14.66
N GLU A 235 -22.54 16.54 14.67
CA GLU A 235 -22.07 17.79 14.06
C GLU A 235 -22.21 18.94 15.07
N PRO A 236 -21.12 19.34 15.74
CA PRO A 236 -21.12 20.48 16.65
C PRO A 236 -20.98 21.80 15.88
N PHE A 237 -21.84 22.76 16.21
CA PHE A 237 -21.91 24.09 15.62
C PHE A 237 -21.76 25.16 16.70
N TRP A 238 -21.03 26.23 16.37
CA TRP A 238 -20.96 27.46 17.16
C TRP A 238 -21.58 28.60 16.38
N ASN A 239 -22.70 29.15 16.87
CA ASN A 239 -23.47 30.19 16.19
C ASN A 239 -23.85 29.82 14.74
N GLY A 240 -24.22 28.55 14.52
CA GLY A 240 -24.62 28.03 13.21
C GLY A 240 -23.46 27.71 12.25
N ALA A 241 -22.22 28.03 12.59
CA ALA A 241 -21.03 27.64 11.84
C ALA A 241 -20.37 26.40 12.44
N ASP A 242 -19.62 25.64 11.63
CA ASP A 242 -18.86 24.48 12.10
C ASP A 242 -17.94 24.86 13.27
N LEU A 243 -18.03 24.11 14.37
CA LEU A 243 -17.33 24.41 15.62
C LEU A 243 -15.82 24.59 15.40
N TRP A 244 -15.19 23.70 14.63
CA TRP A 244 -13.74 23.63 14.46
C TRP A 244 -13.18 24.81 13.67
N SER A 245 -14.02 25.42 12.83
CA SER A 245 -13.69 26.66 12.13
C SER A 245 -14.02 27.93 12.94
N ALA A 246 -15.07 27.88 13.77
CA ALA A 246 -15.68 29.07 14.36
C ALA A 246 -15.18 29.38 15.77
N SER A 247 -14.74 28.38 16.54
CA SER A 247 -14.31 28.55 17.93
C SER A 247 -13.09 27.70 18.27
N LEU A 248 -12.42 28.05 19.37
CA LEU A 248 -11.30 27.25 19.88
C LEU A 248 -11.84 26.10 20.74
N ALA A 249 -11.67 24.88 20.24
CA ALA A 249 -12.03 23.63 20.92
C ALA A 249 -10.79 22.76 21.14
N THR A 250 -10.55 22.35 22.38
CA THR A 250 -9.35 21.61 22.80
C THR A 250 -9.70 20.50 23.77
N VAL A 251 -8.84 19.49 23.91
CA VAL A 251 -9.10 18.32 24.78
C VAL A 251 -9.21 18.73 26.25
N THR A 252 -8.44 19.73 26.66
CA THR A 252 -8.52 20.35 27.99
C THR A 252 -8.45 21.86 27.87
N SER A 253 -8.62 22.59 28.98
CA SER A 253 -8.61 24.06 29.00
C SER A 253 -7.32 24.64 28.39
N PRO A 254 -7.41 25.53 27.39
CA PRO A 254 -6.24 26.08 26.71
C PRO A 254 -5.56 27.17 27.57
N SER A 255 -4.22 27.15 27.59
CA SER A 255 -3.38 28.15 28.26
C SER A 255 -3.34 29.49 27.52
N ARG A 256 -2.64 30.50 28.08
CA ARG A 256 -2.43 31.78 27.37
C ARG A 256 -1.57 31.61 26.11
N PHE A 257 -0.57 30.74 26.18
CA PHE A 257 0.34 30.45 25.06
C PHE A 257 -0.41 29.79 23.91
N ASP A 258 -1.28 28.82 24.22
CA ASP A 258 -2.17 28.18 23.25
C ASP A 258 -2.94 29.20 22.41
N ARG A 259 -3.50 30.21 23.08
CA ARG A 259 -4.31 31.25 22.44
C ARG A 259 -3.50 32.16 21.52
N ALA A 260 -2.22 32.37 21.82
CA ALA A 260 -1.33 33.21 21.02
C ALA A 260 -0.78 32.48 19.78
N VAL A 261 -0.50 31.18 19.88
CA VAL A 261 0.10 30.39 18.81
C VAL A 261 -0.92 29.91 17.78
N ARG A 262 -2.09 29.44 18.21
CA ARG A 262 -3.08 28.77 17.34
C ARG A 262 -3.50 29.51 16.07
N PRO A 263 -3.68 30.85 16.06
CA PRO A 263 -4.14 31.56 14.85
C PRO A 263 -3.22 31.38 13.63
N TRP A 264 -1.90 31.27 13.86
CA TRP A 264 -0.89 31.17 12.81
C TRP A 264 -0.14 29.82 12.83
N GLY A 265 0.06 29.23 14.01
CA GLY A 265 0.84 28.02 14.22
C GLY A 265 0.31 26.80 13.46
N LYS A 266 -1.02 26.68 13.32
CA LYS A 266 -1.65 25.58 12.57
C LYS A 266 -1.26 25.53 11.09
N TRP A 267 -0.78 26.63 10.53
CA TRP A 267 -0.37 26.72 9.13
C TRP A 267 1.12 26.43 8.89
N VAL A 268 1.95 26.44 9.94
CA VAL A 268 3.41 26.30 9.79
C VAL A 268 3.78 24.95 9.16
N ALA A 269 3.18 23.85 9.63
CA ALA A 269 3.41 22.53 9.06
C ALA A 269 2.98 22.47 7.59
N ALA A 270 1.77 22.94 7.27
CA ALA A 270 1.27 23.01 5.90
C ALA A 270 2.22 23.79 4.97
N VAL A 271 2.64 24.99 5.38
CA VAL A 271 3.55 25.84 4.58
C VAL A 271 4.88 25.13 4.34
N LEU A 272 5.48 24.52 5.37
CA LEU A 272 6.74 23.80 5.24
C LEU A 272 6.61 22.57 4.32
N VAL A 273 5.56 21.78 4.48
CA VAL A 273 5.31 20.58 3.67
C VAL A 273 5.02 20.95 2.22
N VAL A 274 4.21 21.98 1.97
CA VAL A 274 3.90 22.47 0.62
C VAL A 274 5.15 23.06 -0.03
N ALA A 275 5.90 23.93 0.65
CA ALA A 275 7.12 24.53 0.11
C ALA A 275 8.17 23.44 -0.23
N PHE A 276 8.37 22.49 0.68
CA PHE A 276 9.24 21.35 0.47
C PHE A 276 8.82 20.51 -0.75
N THR A 277 7.52 20.18 -0.84
CA THR A 277 6.98 19.35 -1.93
C THR A 277 7.02 20.06 -3.27
N LEU A 278 6.66 21.34 -3.33
CA LEU A 278 6.72 22.15 -4.56
C LEU A 278 8.16 22.31 -5.06
N ALA A 279 9.12 22.56 -4.18
CA ALA A 279 10.53 22.61 -4.56
C ALA A 279 11.03 21.25 -5.07
N TRP A 280 10.58 20.15 -4.45
CA TRP A 280 10.92 18.80 -4.89
C TRP A 280 10.33 18.49 -6.27
N LEU A 281 9.07 18.85 -6.50
CA LEU A 281 8.38 18.73 -7.79
C LEU A 281 9.06 19.58 -8.86
N ALA A 282 9.37 20.84 -8.58
CA ALA A 282 10.09 21.72 -9.49
C ALA A 282 11.46 21.14 -9.87
N SER A 283 12.19 20.57 -8.91
CA SER A 283 13.44 19.86 -9.15
C SER A 283 13.26 18.61 -10.03
N ALA A 284 12.18 17.85 -9.82
CA ALA A 284 11.86 16.67 -10.64
C ALA A 284 11.48 17.06 -12.08
N ILE A 285 10.68 18.12 -12.26
CA ILE A 285 10.32 18.67 -13.57
C ILE A 285 11.58 19.19 -14.29
N ALA A 286 12.46 19.89 -13.58
CA ALA A 286 13.73 20.37 -14.12
C ALA A 286 14.67 19.21 -14.53
N ARG A 287 14.56 18.04 -13.92
CA ARG A 287 15.26 16.83 -14.37
C ARG A 287 14.67 16.28 -15.68
N ILE A 288 13.35 16.35 -15.86
CA ILE A 288 12.69 15.91 -17.10
C ILE A 288 13.09 16.85 -18.24
N ARG A 289 12.87 18.17 -18.10
CA ARG A 289 13.25 19.23 -19.07
C ARG A 289 13.04 18.85 -20.53
N ASP A 290 11.89 18.30 -20.86
CA ASP A 290 11.54 17.87 -22.22
C ASP A 290 10.04 18.09 -22.43
N ALA A 291 9.68 18.92 -23.42
CA ALA A 291 8.31 19.37 -23.61
C ALA A 291 7.37 18.22 -24.00
N ASP A 292 7.78 17.38 -24.95
CA ASP A 292 6.96 16.27 -25.45
C ASP A 292 6.62 15.28 -24.32
N VAL A 293 7.61 14.93 -23.49
CA VAL A 293 7.39 14.06 -22.33
C VAL A 293 6.50 14.72 -21.28
N LEU A 294 6.72 16.00 -20.95
CA LEU A 294 5.91 16.72 -19.96
C LEU A 294 4.46 16.88 -20.42
N THR A 295 4.24 17.29 -21.68
CA THR A 295 2.90 17.45 -22.26
C THR A 295 2.16 16.13 -22.26
N TRP A 296 2.78 15.02 -22.71
CA TRP A 296 2.17 13.70 -22.64
C TRP A 296 1.76 13.34 -21.21
N THR A 297 2.68 13.47 -20.24
CA THR A 297 2.43 13.08 -18.85
C THR A 297 1.30 13.90 -18.24
N ILE A 298 1.28 15.22 -18.45
CA ILE A 298 0.24 16.11 -17.92
C ILE A 298 -1.10 15.79 -18.56
N CYS A 299 -1.18 15.67 -19.89
CA CYS A 299 -2.43 15.38 -20.60
C CYS A 299 -2.99 14.00 -20.22
N ALA A 300 -2.14 12.97 -20.16
CA ALA A 300 -2.56 11.62 -19.80
C ALA A 300 -3.06 11.56 -18.34
N ALA A 301 -2.31 12.16 -17.41
CA ALA A 301 -2.72 12.20 -16.00
C ALA A 301 -4.01 13.01 -15.79
N ALA A 302 -4.13 14.17 -16.44
CA ALA A 302 -5.33 15.01 -16.35
C ALA A 302 -6.56 14.31 -16.95
N TRP A 303 -6.42 13.66 -18.10
CA TRP A 303 -7.52 12.92 -18.74
C TRP A 303 -8.01 11.76 -17.87
N ILE A 304 -7.08 10.92 -17.39
CA ILE A 304 -7.45 9.77 -16.56
C ILE A 304 -8.01 10.23 -15.21
N GLY A 305 -7.40 11.24 -14.60
CA GLY A 305 -7.88 11.84 -13.36
C GLY A 305 -9.29 12.43 -13.52
N LEU A 306 -9.56 13.15 -14.61
CA LEU A 306 -10.89 13.69 -14.90
C LEU A 306 -11.94 12.58 -15.04
N LEU A 307 -11.64 11.53 -15.81
CA LEU A 307 -12.56 10.40 -15.97
C LEU A 307 -12.85 9.68 -14.64
N ALA A 308 -11.83 9.48 -13.81
CA ALA A 308 -11.99 8.89 -12.48
C ALA A 308 -12.82 9.80 -11.55
N ALA A 309 -12.55 11.11 -11.54
CA ALA A 309 -13.28 12.07 -10.70
C ALA A 309 -14.76 12.20 -11.10
N LEU A 310 -15.09 12.03 -12.38
CA LEU A 310 -16.45 12.04 -12.90
C LEU A 310 -17.19 10.70 -12.73
N GLY A 311 -16.58 9.68 -12.12
CA GLY A 311 -17.18 8.36 -11.92
C GLY A 311 -17.28 7.52 -13.21
N HIS A 312 -16.52 7.85 -14.25
CA HIS A 312 -16.44 7.08 -15.49
C HIS A 312 -15.40 5.94 -15.37
N ASP A 313 -15.52 5.11 -14.34
CA ASP A 313 -14.51 4.12 -13.93
C ASP A 313 -14.07 3.21 -15.07
N GLN A 314 -15.01 2.73 -15.89
CA GLN A 314 -14.70 1.86 -17.02
C GLN A 314 -13.86 2.58 -18.09
N LEU A 315 -14.18 3.84 -18.42
CA LEU A 315 -13.41 4.63 -19.37
C LEU A 315 -12.04 5.01 -18.80
N ALA A 316 -11.96 5.32 -17.51
CA ALA A 316 -10.69 5.56 -16.82
C ALA A 316 -9.77 4.31 -16.88
N ARG A 317 -10.33 3.12 -16.67
CA ARG A 317 -9.61 1.84 -16.80
C ARG A 317 -9.14 1.57 -18.25
N TRP A 318 -9.97 1.84 -19.25
CA TRP A 318 -9.56 1.73 -20.66
C TRP A 318 -8.49 2.75 -21.04
N SER A 319 -8.48 3.91 -20.38
CA SER A 319 -7.44 4.92 -20.60
C SER A 319 -6.05 4.43 -20.14
N ILE A 320 -5.97 3.45 -19.24
CA ILE A 320 -4.71 2.75 -18.92
C ILE A 320 -4.16 2.01 -20.16
N VAL A 321 -5.00 1.41 -20.99
CA VAL A 321 -4.59 0.80 -22.26
C VAL A 321 -4.12 1.87 -23.24
N ALA A 322 -4.83 2.99 -23.30
CA ALA A 322 -4.49 4.12 -24.18
C ALA A 322 -3.10 4.72 -23.88
N LEU A 323 -2.53 4.46 -22.68
CA LEU A 323 -1.15 4.83 -22.36
C LEU A 323 -0.11 4.16 -23.28
N VAL A 324 -0.46 3.13 -24.07
CA VAL A 324 0.39 2.59 -25.14
C VAL A 324 0.77 3.66 -26.18
N GLY A 325 -0.04 4.72 -26.30
CA GLY A 325 0.27 5.92 -27.08
C GLY A 325 1.59 6.59 -26.68
N ALA A 326 2.09 6.38 -25.45
CA ALA A 326 3.41 6.83 -25.00
C ALA A 326 4.55 6.28 -25.88
N THR A 327 4.33 5.19 -26.60
CA THR A 327 5.29 4.66 -27.59
C THR A 327 5.50 5.59 -28.78
N LEU A 328 4.58 6.53 -29.03
CA LEU A 328 4.67 7.51 -30.12
C LEU A 328 5.37 8.82 -29.69
N VAL A 329 5.53 9.03 -28.38
CA VAL A 329 6.17 10.23 -27.82
C VAL A 329 7.65 10.24 -28.18
N ARG A 330 8.17 11.42 -28.58
CA ARG A 330 9.59 11.60 -28.91
C ARG A 330 10.41 11.71 -27.62
N VAL A 331 10.83 10.56 -27.10
CA VAL A 331 11.60 10.52 -25.85
C VAL A 331 13.10 10.69 -26.12
N PRO A 332 13.79 11.68 -25.51
CA PRO A 332 15.23 11.86 -25.66
C PRO A 332 16.00 10.71 -25.02
N ALA A 333 17.20 10.39 -25.53
CA ALA A 333 17.98 9.24 -25.09
C ALA A 333 18.20 9.19 -23.55
N ARG A 334 18.40 10.35 -22.92
CA ARG A 334 18.58 10.47 -21.45
C ARG A 334 17.38 10.03 -20.62
N LEU A 335 16.17 10.06 -21.19
CA LEU A 335 14.93 9.62 -20.55
C LEU A 335 14.50 8.21 -20.98
N ARG A 336 15.22 7.55 -21.90
CA ARG A 336 14.91 6.18 -22.32
C ARG A 336 15.33 5.16 -21.26
N ASN A 337 14.87 5.27 -20.04
CA ASN A 337 15.20 4.43 -18.89
C ASN A 337 13.98 4.27 -17.96
N VAL A 338 14.16 3.59 -16.82
CA VAL A 338 13.06 3.30 -15.87
C VAL A 338 12.42 4.59 -15.34
N PHE A 339 13.20 5.66 -15.16
CA PHE A 339 12.66 6.96 -14.74
C PHE A 339 11.74 7.56 -15.81
N GLY A 340 12.12 7.52 -17.09
CA GLY A 340 11.22 8.00 -18.15
C GLY A 340 9.98 7.12 -18.31
N ALA A 341 10.08 5.80 -18.11
CA ALA A 341 8.90 4.92 -18.08
C ALA A 341 7.95 5.27 -16.92
N PHE A 342 8.50 5.55 -15.74
CA PHE A 342 7.74 6.06 -14.61
C PHE A 342 7.05 7.40 -14.94
N VAL A 343 7.74 8.33 -15.59
CA VAL A 343 7.13 9.62 -15.98
C VAL A 343 6.00 9.44 -17.00
N LEU A 344 6.19 8.60 -18.01
CA LEU A 344 5.22 8.42 -19.11
C LEU A 344 4.00 7.58 -18.71
N ILE A 345 4.18 6.59 -17.83
CA ILE A 345 3.17 5.57 -17.50
C ILE A 345 2.85 5.56 -16.01
N GLY A 346 3.88 5.63 -15.16
CA GLY A 346 3.74 5.56 -13.71
C GLY A 346 3.02 6.76 -13.10
N ILE A 347 3.30 7.98 -13.55
CA ILE A 347 2.59 9.18 -13.06
C ILE A 347 1.09 9.10 -13.43
N PRO A 348 0.68 8.88 -14.70
CA PRO A 348 -0.73 8.70 -15.03
C PRO A 348 -1.41 7.56 -14.27
N TRP A 349 -0.71 6.42 -14.06
CA TRP A 349 -1.21 5.32 -13.25
C TRP A 349 -1.43 5.72 -11.79
N LEU A 350 -0.47 6.38 -11.14
CA LEU A 350 -0.63 6.82 -9.76
C LEU A 350 -1.70 7.91 -9.63
N THR A 351 -1.91 8.76 -10.65
CA THR A 351 -3.03 9.69 -10.69
C THR A 351 -4.38 8.97 -10.73
N PHE A 352 -4.51 7.93 -11.55
CA PHE A 352 -5.71 7.09 -11.57
C PHE A 352 -6.02 6.50 -10.18
N VAL A 353 -5.00 5.90 -9.56
CA VAL A 353 -5.12 5.30 -8.22
C VAL A 353 -5.50 6.35 -7.18
N ALA A 354 -4.82 7.51 -7.20
CA ALA A 354 -5.06 8.60 -6.25
C ALA A 354 -6.48 9.14 -6.34
N VAL A 355 -6.93 9.51 -7.54
CA VAL A 355 -8.24 10.15 -7.72
C VAL A 355 -9.37 9.18 -7.38
N LEU A 356 -9.25 7.90 -7.76
CA LEU A 356 -10.27 6.90 -7.47
C LEU A 356 -10.48 6.68 -5.97
N SER A 357 -9.45 6.89 -5.15
CA SER A 357 -9.49 6.59 -3.71
C SER A 357 -9.60 7.82 -2.81
N VAL A 358 -9.52 9.03 -3.36
CA VAL A 358 -9.78 10.29 -2.64
C VAL A 358 -11.09 10.24 -1.84
N PRO A 359 -12.21 9.69 -2.37
CA PRO A 359 -13.44 9.57 -1.60
C PRO A 359 -13.34 8.69 -0.36
N ASP A 360 -12.34 7.82 -0.22
CA ASP A 360 -12.18 6.93 0.93
C ASP A 360 -11.33 7.55 2.05
N ALA A 361 -10.66 8.69 1.81
CA ALA A 361 -9.82 9.34 2.81
C ALA A 361 -10.64 9.75 4.04
N GLY A 362 -10.13 9.41 5.25
CA GLY A 362 -10.81 9.67 6.51
C GLY A 362 -12.13 8.91 6.70
N ARG A 363 -12.39 7.85 5.91
CA ARG A 363 -13.62 7.07 6.00
C ARG A 363 -13.37 5.60 6.27
N VAL A 364 -14.04 5.06 7.28
CA VAL A 364 -13.97 3.65 7.66
C VAL A 364 -14.66 2.77 6.61
N ARG A 365 -14.05 1.61 6.34
CA ARG A 365 -14.63 0.53 5.56
C ARG A 365 -14.97 -0.64 6.47
N LEU A 366 -16.19 -1.16 6.37
CA LEU A 366 -16.58 -2.43 6.97
C LEU A 366 -16.30 -3.55 5.96
N TYR A 367 -15.42 -4.48 6.32
CA TYR A 367 -15.02 -5.57 5.43
C TYR A 367 -15.96 -6.77 5.56
N ASP A 368 -16.18 -7.45 4.44
CA ASP A 368 -16.91 -8.71 4.38
C ASP A 368 -16.27 -9.76 5.29
N VAL A 369 -17.06 -10.28 6.24
CA VAL A 369 -16.60 -11.24 7.24
C VAL A 369 -16.15 -12.54 6.58
N GLY A 370 -15.09 -13.14 7.12
CA GLY A 370 -14.61 -14.46 6.71
C GLY A 370 -13.73 -14.46 5.46
N ASN A 371 -13.62 -13.33 4.75
CA ASN A 371 -12.71 -13.20 3.61
C ASN A 371 -11.25 -13.01 4.05
N ASP A 372 -10.32 -13.32 3.14
CA ASP A 372 -8.87 -13.27 3.41
C ASP A 372 -8.40 -11.90 3.91
N TYR A 373 -8.88 -10.83 3.25
CA TYR A 373 -8.54 -9.47 3.63
C TYR A 373 -9.05 -9.09 5.01
N TRP A 374 -10.27 -9.50 5.39
CA TRP A 374 -10.83 -9.25 6.72
C TRP A 374 -9.96 -9.91 7.80
N MET A 375 -9.44 -11.11 7.54
CA MET A 375 -8.50 -11.74 8.47
C MET A 375 -7.20 -10.95 8.61
N PHE A 376 -6.65 -10.38 7.52
CA PHE A 376 -5.46 -9.54 7.62
C PHE A 376 -5.71 -8.30 8.48
N GLN A 377 -6.86 -7.63 8.30
CA GLN A 377 -7.29 -6.50 9.14
C GLN A 377 -7.27 -6.85 10.63
N ARG A 378 -8.00 -7.92 11.00
CA ARG A 378 -8.09 -8.37 12.39
C ARG A 378 -6.72 -8.57 13.03
N PHE A 379 -5.82 -9.28 12.34
CA PHE A 379 -4.50 -9.55 12.90
C PHE A 379 -3.59 -8.32 12.89
N ALA A 380 -3.77 -7.40 11.94
CA ALA A 380 -3.09 -6.10 11.94
C ALA A 380 -3.39 -5.31 13.21
N TYR A 381 -4.66 -5.28 13.63
CA TYR A 381 -5.06 -4.65 14.89
C TYR A 381 -4.37 -5.29 16.10
N ARG A 382 -4.36 -6.63 16.17
CA ARG A 382 -3.65 -7.35 17.26
C ARG A 382 -2.15 -7.02 17.29
N ILE A 383 -1.52 -6.91 16.13
CA ILE A 383 -0.09 -6.58 16.04
C ILE A 383 0.18 -5.19 16.58
N VAL A 384 -0.52 -4.17 16.04
CA VAL A 384 -0.17 -2.78 16.31
C VAL A 384 -0.79 -2.27 17.61
N MET A 385 -2.09 -2.49 17.81
CA MET A 385 -2.83 -1.94 18.95
C MET A 385 -2.67 -2.76 20.23
N GLN A 386 -2.43 -4.07 20.10
CA GLN A 386 -2.28 -4.96 21.27
C GLN A 386 -0.84 -5.44 21.51
N GLY A 387 0.10 -5.05 20.64
CA GLY A 387 1.52 -5.33 20.85
C GLY A 387 2.00 -6.74 20.47
N TYR A 388 1.18 -7.55 19.78
CA TYR A 388 1.54 -8.91 19.33
C TYR A 388 2.50 -8.91 18.12
N TRP A 389 3.58 -8.12 18.16
CA TRP A 389 4.48 -7.85 17.04
C TRP A 389 5.26 -9.06 16.54
N LEU A 390 5.89 -9.85 17.44
CA LEU A 390 6.65 -11.04 17.05
C LEU A 390 5.72 -12.23 16.76
N GLU A 391 4.60 -12.30 17.48
CA GLU A 391 3.57 -13.32 17.24
C GLU A 391 2.88 -13.08 15.88
N GLY A 392 2.76 -11.84 15.41
CA GLY A 392 2.03 -11.58 14.16
C GLY A 392 0.52 -11.78 14.32
N GLY A 393 0.01 -11.60 15.53
CA GLY A 393 -1.41 -11.70 15.88
C GLY A 393 -1.98 -13.13 16.00
N SER A 394 -1.19 -14.18 15.72
CA SER A 394 -1.60 -15.57 15.97
C SER A 394 -0.39 -16.53 16.09
N PRO A 395 -0.45 -17.59 16.93
CA PRO A 395 0.69 -18.50 17.12
C PRO A 395 1.05 -19.28 15.85
N THR A 396 0.05 -19.61 15.03
CA THR A 396 0.21 -20.26 13.73
C THR A 396 -0.38 -19.40 12.61
N PHE A 397 0.01 -19.69 11.38
CA PHE A 397 -0.33 -18.87 10.22
C PHE A 397 -1.12 -19.67 9.17
N TRP A 398 -2.45 -19.50 9.19
CA TRP A 398 -3.32 -20.06 8.14
C TRP A 398 -2.95 -19.51 6.76
N PHE A 399 -2.56 -18.23 6.66
CA PHE A 399 -1.88 -17.64 5.49
C PHE A 399 -0.57 -16.99 5.90
N GLN A 400 0.34 -16.83 4.95
CA GLN A 400 1.59 -16.12 5.16
C GLN A 400 1.34 -14.70 5.70
N PRO A 401 2.07 -14.27 6.74
CA PRO A 401 1.52 -13.29 7.67
C PRO A 401 1.96 -11.84 7.37
N PHE A 402 2.99 -11.60 6.56
CA PHE A 402 3.65 -10.27 6.46
C PHE A 402 2.69 -9.15 6.08
N TYR A 403 1.66 -9.45 5.28
CA TYR A 403 0.65 -8.48 4.89
C TYR A 403 -0.10 -7.87 6.10
N ARG A 404 -0.21 -8.58 7.21
CA ARG A 404 -0.82 -8.09 8.47
C ARG A 404 -0.07 -6.87 9.03
N TRP A 405 1.27 -6.87 8.96
CA TRP A 405 2.07 -5.73 9.40
C TRP A 405 1.95 -4.56 8.43
N ILE A 406 1.89 -4.84 7.12
CA ILE A 406 1.70 -3.80 6.10
C ILE A 406 0.37 -3.09 6.35
N VAL A 407 -0.74 -3.83 6.46
CA VAL A 407 -2.07 -3.29 6.75
C VAL A 407 -2.07 -2.47 8.05
N GLY A 408 -1.44 -2.98 9.12
CA GLY A 408 -1.37 -2.25 10.38
C GLY A 408 -0.59 -0.93 10.27
N VAL A 409 0.52 -0.91 9.53
CA VAL A 409 1.30 0.32 9.27
C VAL A 409 0.52 1.28 8.36
N LEU A 410 -0.26 0.76 7.40
CA LEU A 410 -1.13 1.60 6.58
C LEU A 410 -2.22 2.26 7.43
N HIS A 411 -2.87 1.52 8.33
CA HIS A 411 -3.85 2.11 9.25
C HIS A 411 -3.22 3.07 10.27
N VAL A 412 -1.98 2.84 10.70
CA VAL A 412 -1.21 3.85 11.47
C VAL A 412 -1.06 5.16 10.71
N CYS A 413 -0.87 5.11 9.38
CA CYS A 413 -0.69 6.30 8.55
C CYS A 413 -2.02 6.97 8.17
N PHE A 414 -3.04 6.18 7.82
CA PHE A 414 -4.29 6.64 7.20
C PHE A 414 -5.51 6.52 8.12
N GLY A 415 -5.29 6.25 9.41
CA GLY A 415 -6.35 6.08 10.39
C GLY A 415 -7.26 4.92 10.03
N ASP A 416 -8.56 5.09 10.24
CA ASP A 416 -9.57 4.06 9.97
C ASP A 416 -9.82 3.83 8.46
N SER A 417 -9.19 4.62 7.58
CA SER A 417 -9.34 4.53 6.13
C SER A 417 -8.52 3.41 5.50
N SER A 418 -9.12 2.72 4.52
CA SER A 418 -8.43 1.76 3.64
C SER A 418 -7.67 2.40 2.48
N VAL A 419 -7.65 3.74 2.37
CA VAL A 419 -7.01 4.44 1.23
C VAL A 419 -5.53 4.06 1.07
N GLY A 420 -4.84 3.80 2.17
CA GLY A 420 -3.44 3.34 2.16
C GLY A 420 -3.23 2.03 1.41
N GLU A 421 -4.19 1.11 1.47
CA GLU A 421 -4.11 -0.18 0.76
C GLU A 421 -4.19 0.03 -0.74
N MET A 422 -5.02 0.97 -1.19
CA MET A 422 -5.16 1.32 -2.60
C MET A 422 -3.86 1.90 -3.15
N TYR A 423 -3.21 2.79 -2.39
CA TYR A 423 -1.90 3.34 -2.76
C TYR A 423 -0.80 2.27 -2.78
N TRP A 424 -0.80 1.38 -1.80
CA TRP A 424 0.16 0.28 -1.71
C TRP A 424 0.03 -0.70 -2.87
N ASP A 425 -1.19 -1.13 -3.19
CA ASP A 425 -1.48 -2.01 -4.31
C ASP A 425 -1.10 -1.34 -5.64
N GLY A 426 -1.44 -0.05 -5.80
CA GLY A 426 -1.05 0.76 -6.94
C GLY A 426 0.47 0.81 -7.14
N ALA A 427 1.24 0.97 -6.07
CA ALA A 427 2.71 0.98 -6.11
C ALA A 427 3.28 -0.41 -6.43
N CYS A 428 2.68 -1.49 -5.93
CA CYS A 428 3.09 -2.85 -6.23
C CYS A 428 2.86 -3.21 -7.70
N LEU A 429 1.71 -2.83 -8.27
CA LEU A 429 1.41 -2.99 -9.69
C LEU A 429 2.35 -2.16 -10.58
N LEU A 430 2.65 -0.93 -10.18
CA LEU A 430 3.65 -0.11 -10.86
C LEU A 430 5.03 -0.78 -10.84
N SER A 431 5.43 -1.39 -9.72
CA SER A 431 6.69 -2.11 -9.62
C SER A 431 6.77 -3.28 -10.60
N MET A 432 5.67 -4.03 -10.78
CA MET A 432 5.56 -5.07 -11.80
C MET A 432 5.69 -4.50 -13.23
N ALA A 433 5.00 -3.38 -13.51
CA ALA A 433 5.06 -2.73 -14.81
C ALA A 433 6.45 -2.22 -15.16
N LEU A 434 7.19 -1.66 -14.18
CA LEU A 434 8.56 -1.19 -14.37
C LEU A 434 9.57 -2.34 -14.49
N PHE A 435 9.31 -3.47 -13.84
CA PHE A 435 10.06 -4.70 -14.07
C PHE A 435 9.87 -5.20 -15.51
N ALA A 436 8.62 -5.30 -15.98
CA ALA A 436 8.30 -5.68 -17.36
C ALA A 436 8.95 -4.74 -18.37
N PHE A 437 8.86 -3.42 -18.14
CA PHE A 437 9.56 -2.40 -18.92
C PHE A 437 11.05 -2.68 -19.01
N HIS A 438 11.72 -2.89 -17.87
CA HIS A 438 13.16 -3.01 -17.82
C HIS A 438 13.65 -4.23 -18.61
N VAL A 439 13.03 -5.38 -18.37
CA VAL A 439 13.33 -6.64 -19.05
C VAL A 439 13.16 -6.50 -20.55
N THR A 440 11.99 -6.03 -20.99
CA THR A 440 11.68 -5.90 -22.42
C THR A 440 12.54 -4.83 -23.09
N LYS A 441 12.84 -3.72 -22.41
CA LYS A 441 13.71 -2.68 -22.95
C LYS A 441 15.10 -3.22 -23.30
N VAL A 442 15.70 -4.03 -22.42
CA VAL A 442 17.06 -4.57 -22.62
C VAL A 442 17.11 -5.45 -23.88
N PHE A 443 16.03 -6.19 -24.17
CA PHE A 443 15.96 -7.11 -25.31
C PHE A 443 15.44 -6.45 -26.61
N ALA A 444 14.31 -5.76 -26.52
CA ALA A 444 13.54 -5.29 -27.67
C ALA A 444 13.69 -3.79 -27.96
N GLY A 445 14.12 -3.00 -26.95
CA GLY A 445 14.26 -1.54 -27.03
C GLY A 445 13.17 -0.78 -26.28
N PHE A 446 13.34 0.54 -26.17
CA PHE A 446 12.53 1.40 -25.28
C PHE A 446 11.01 1.35 -25.54
N ARG A 447 10.58 1.47 -26.81
CA ARG A 447 9.14 1.51 -27.16
C ARG A 447 8.44 0.21 -26.79
N TRP A 448 9.08 -0.93 -27.06
CA TRP A 448 8.58 -2.23 -26.62
C TRP A 448 8.57 -2.37 -25.10
N GLY A 449 9.56 -1.82 -24.40
CA GLY A 449 9.52 -1.72 -22.94
C GLY A 449 8.29 -0.96 -22.43
N VAL A 450 7.95 0.18 -23.04
CA VAL A 450 6.76 0.97 -22.67
C VAL A 450 5.49 0.14 -22.91
N ALA A 451 5.38 -0.54 -24.04
CA ALA A 451 4.24 -1.42 -24.33
C ALA A 451 4.09 -2.55 -23.30
N ALA A 452 5.20 -3.17 -22.85
CA ALA A 452 5.16 -4.21 -21.82
C ALA A 452 4.68 -3.67 -20.45
N ALA A 453 5.09 -2.44 -20.11
CA ALA A 453 4.63 -1.77 -18.88
C ALA A 453 3.12 -1.53 -18.91
N VAL A 454 2.62 -0.98 -20.03
CA VAL A 454 1.20 -0.73 -20.24
C VAL A 454 0.41 -2.03 -20.24
N MET A 455 0.88 -3.06 -20.94
CA MET A 455 0.25 -4.38 -20.96
C MET A 455 0.11 -4.97 -19.56
N THR A 456 1.15 -4.83 -18.71
CA THR A 456 1.11 -5.28 -17.32
C THR A 456 -0.02 -4.61 -16.53
N LEU A 457 -0.15 -3.28 -16.63
CA LEU A 457 -1.21 -2.54 -15.95
C LEU A 457 -2.58 -2.81 -16.57
N ALA A 458 -2.67 -2.93 -17.89
CA ALA A 458 -3.91 -3.17 -18.63
C ALA A 458 -4.54 -4.52 -18.30
N VAL A 459 -3.74 -5.59 -18.20
CA VAL A 459 -4.23 -6.93 -17.80
C VAL A 459 -4.90 -6.85 -16.44
N PHE A 460 -4.29 -6.14 -15.49
CA PHE A 460 -4.86 -5.98 -14.15
C PHE A 460 -6.08 -5.05 -14.16
N ALA A 461 -5.96 -3.88 -14.79
CA ALA A 461 -7.00 -2.86 -14.82
C ALA A 461 -8.26 -3.34 -15.52
N LEU A 462 -8.17 -4.15 -16.58
CA LEU A 462 -9.34 -4.66 -17.31
C LEU A 462 -9.80 -6.04 -16.83
N GLY A 463 -8.89 -6.84 -16.28
CA GLY A 463 -9.12 -8.21 -15.86
C GLY A 463 -9.99 -8.37 -14.61
N THR A 464 -10.23 -9.64 -14.26
CA THR A 464 -11.02 -10.05 -13.08
C THR A 464 -10.40 -9.63 -11.75
N THR A 465 -9.09 -9.38 -11.72
CA THR A 465 -8.34 -9.02 -10.52
C THR A 465 -8.54 -7.58 -10.07
N TRP A 466 -9.10 -6.71 -10.92
CA TRP A 466 -9.32 -5.30 -10.59
C TRP A 466 -10.11 -5.10 -9.30
N ARG A 467 -11.14 -5.93 -9.04
CA ARG A 467 -12.02 -5.83 -7.87
C ARG A 467 -11.32 -6.01 -6.51
N TYR A 468 -10.05 -6.41 -6.53
CA TYR A 468 -9.25 -6.69 -5.36
C TYR A 468 -8.30 -5.56 -4.98
N MET A 469 -8.16 -4.56 -5.84
CA MET A 469 -7.30 -3.43 -5.59
C MET A 469 -7.83 -2.61 -4.42
N GLY A 470 -6.97 -2.33 -3.43
CA GLY A 470 -7.33 -1.56 -2.26
C GLY A 470 -8.27 -2.28 -1.30
N PHE A 471 -8.39 -3.61 -1.42
CA PHE A 471 -9.15 -4.45 -0.48
C PHE A 471 -8.28 -5.27 0.46
N GLY A 472 -6.95 -5.27 0.30
CA GLY A 472 -6.12 -5.98 1.24
C GLY A 472 -5.61 -7.35 0.78
N LEU A 473 -5.35 -7.58 -0.53
CA LEU A 473 -4.90 -8.89 -1.02
C LEU A 473 -3.37 -9.00 -1.09
N SER A 474 -2.84 -9.95 -0.32
CA SER A 474 -1.41 -10.28 -0.20
C SER A 474 -0.69 -10.58 -1.53
N GLU A 475 -1.41 -11.01 -2.55
CA GLU A 475 -0.93 -11.42 -3.86
C GLU A 475 -0.34 -10.25 -4.64
N ILE A 476 -1.02 -9.11 -4.63
CA ILE A 476 -0.56 -7.89 -5.30
C ILE A 476 0.76 -7.44 -4.67
N THR A 477 0.80 -7.46 -3.34
CA THR A 477 1.99 -7.10 -2.57
C THR A 477 3.17 -8.02 -2.85
N SER A 478 2.97 -9.34 -2.77
CA SER A 478 4.03 -10.31 -3.02
C SER A 478 4.57 -10.21 -4.45
N ALA A 479 3.69 -10.02 -5.44
CA ALA A 479 4.08 -9.82 -6.84
C ALA A 479 4.90 -8.53 -7.05
N GLY A 480 4.51 -7.43 -6.39
CA GLY A 480 5.27 -6.18 -6.38
C GLY A 480 6.66 -6.36 -5.75
N LEU A 481 6.73 -7.00 -4.59
CA LEU A 481 7.99 -7.28 -3.88
C LEU A 481 8.94 -8.17 -4.71
N LEU A 482 8.43 -9.22 -5.36
CA LEU A 482 9.22 -10.07 -6.26
C LEU A 482 9.74 -9.30 -7.48
N SER A 483 8.91 -8.42 -8.05
CA SER A 483 9.30 -7.58 -9.18
C SER A 483 10.40 -6.58 -8.78
N LEU A 484 10.30 -5.99 -7.59
CA LEU A 484 11.36 -5.17 -7.01
C LEU A 484 12.62 -5.99 -6.74
N ALA A 485 12.49 -7.18 -6.15
CA ALA A 485 13.62 -8.08 -5.90
C ALA A 485 14.39 -8.39 -7.19
N ALA A 486 13.67 -8.72 -8.28
CA ALA A 486 14.25 -8.94 -9.59
C ALA A 486 14.97 -7.69 -10.15
N LEU A 487 14.39 -6.50 -10.00
CA LEU A 487 15.04 -5.23 -10.39
C LEU A 487 16.31 -4.95 -9.58
N PHE A 488 16.32 -5.25 -8.28
CA PHE A 488 17.51 -5.11 -7.43
C PHE A 488 18.60 -6.12 -7.79
N THR A 489 18.24 -7.36 -8.12
CA THR A 489 19.18 -8.36 -8.65
C THR A 489 19.79 -7.93 -9.98
N LEU A 490 18.98 -7.38 -10.90
CA LEU A 490 19.51 -6.84 -12.15
C LEU A 490 20.48 -5.68 -11.91
N ARG A 491 20.22 -4.86 -10.89
CA ARG A 491 21.09 -3.73 -10.50
C ARG A 491 22.38 -4.18 -9.81
N SER A 492 22.37 -5.27 -9.04
CA SER A 492 23.53 -5.73 -8.26
C SER A 492 24.69 -6.21 -9.11
N ARG A 493 24.40 -6.57 -10.38
CA ARG A 493 25.39 -6.97 -11.39
C ARG A 493 26.49 -5.94 -11.67
N ASN A 494 26.26 -4.67 -11.32
CA ASN A 494 27.27 -3.61 -11.39
C ASN A 494 28.04 -3.51 -10.06
N ASP A 495 28.44 -4.65 -9.49
CA ASP A 495 29.19 -4.86 -8.23
C ASP A 495 28.63 -4.16 -7.00
N ARG A 496 27.33 -4.35 -6.75
CA ARG A 496 26.67 -3.81 -5.55
C ARG A 496 26.06 -4.93 -4.74
N TRP A 497 26.87 -5.56 -3.89
CA TRP A 497 26.40 -6.59 -2.94
C TRP A 497 25.19 -6.12 -2.12
N ARG A 498 25.12 -4.81 -1.78
CA ARG A 498 23.95 -4.22 -1.10
C ARG A 498 22.66 -4.39 -1.87
N ALA A 499 22.70 -4.27 -3.21
CA ALA A 499 21.52 -4.48 -4.03
C ALA A 499 21.12 -5.96 -4.08
N ALA A 500 22.08 -6.88 -4.09
CA ALA A 500 21.80 -8.32 -3.99
C ALA A 500 21.22 -8.69 -2.62
N PHE A 501 21.76 -8.12 -1.54
CA PHE A 501 21.24 -8.28 -0.19
C PHE A 501 19.81 -7.74 -0.07
N MET A 502 19.53 -6.54 -0.60
CA MET A 502 18.16 -6.00 -0.64
C MET A 502 17.22 -6.86 -1.49
N ALA A 503 17.68 -7.42 -2.61
CA ALA A 503 16.88 -8.36 -3.39
C ALA A 503 16.54 -9.63 -2.59
N GLY A 504 17.49 -10.15 -1.83
CA GLY A 504 17.28 -11.24 -0.89
C GLY A 504 16.24 -10.90 0.19
N ILE A 505 16.32 -9.73 0.82
CA ILE A 505 15.33 -9.26 1.79
C ILE A 505 13.94 -9.18 1.15
N LEU A 506 13.84 -8.56 -0.03
CA LEU A 506 12.57 -8.42 -0.76
C LEU A 506 11.98 -9.78 -1.15
N ALA A 507 12.80 -10.73 -1.58
CA ALA A 507 12.37 -12.11 -1.84
C ALA A 507 11.88 -12.82 -0.58
N THR A 508 12.56 -12.64 0.56
CA THR A 508 12.14 -13.16 1.87
C THR A 508 10.78 -12.60 2.27
N VAL A 509 10.61 -11.28 2.25
CA VAL A 509 9.33 -10.68 2.66
C VAL A 509 8.22 -10.97 1.65
N ALA A 510 8.53 -11.16 0.36
CA ALA A 510 7.56 -11.63 -0.61
C ALA A 510 7.06 -13.04 -0.30
N PHE A 511 7.94 -13.94 0.15
CA PHE A 511 7.58 -15.26 0.66
C PHE A 511 6.74 -15.16 1.95
N TYR A 512 7.14 -14.30 2.92
CA TYR A 512 6.33 -14.07 4.12
C TYR A 512 4.97 -13.42 3.82
N THR A 513 4.79 -12.87 2.61
CA THR A 513 3.50 -12.36 2.14
C THR A 513 2.68 -13.46 1.48
N ARG A 514 3.31 -14.34 0.70
CA ARG A 514 2.63 -15.43 -0.02
C ARG A 514 3.48 -16.69 -0.19
N LEU A 515 2.94 -17.81 0.27
CA LEU A 515 3.62 -19.12 0.30
C LEU A 515 3.88 -19.68 -1.10
N ASN A 516 2.88 -19.58 -1.99
CA ASN A 516 2.94 -20.12 -3.36
C ASN A 516 4.03 -19.46 -4.23
N ASN A 517 4.58 -18.33 -3.77
CA ASN A 517 5.61 -17.59 -4.46
C ASN A 517 7.04 -18.01 -4.07
N LEU A 518 7.22 -19.00 -3.17
CA LEU A 518 8.54 -19.47 -2.75
C LEU A 518 9.44 -19.91 -3.93
N PRO A 519 8.98 -20.70 -4.92
CA PRO A 519 9.82 -21.05 -6.06
C PRO A 519 10.26 -19.82 -6.87
N MET A 520 9.37 -18.85 -7.03
CA MET A 520 9.65 -17.60 -7.72
C MET A 520 10.61 -16.71 -6.92
N ALA A 521 10.55 -16.72 -5.59
CA ALA A 521 11.48 -16.03 -4.70
C ALA A 521 12.93 -16.53 -4.89
N PHE A 522 13.14 -17.85 -4.98
CA PHE A 522 14.45 -18.40 -5.35
C PHE A 522 14.85 -18.04 -6.79
N ALA A 523 13.89 -18.06 -7.72
CA ALA A 523 14.14 -17.73 -9.12
C ALA A 523 14.54 -16.27 -9.35
N VAL A 524 14.38 -15.38 -8.37
CA VAL A 524 14.98 -14.03 -8.41
C VAL A 524 16.49 -14.12 -8.68
N ALA A 525 17.19 -15.13 -8.14
CA ALA A 525 18.63 -15.33 -8.35
C ALA A 525 19.01 -15.59 -9.82
N VAL A 526 18.07 -16.06 -10.66
CA VAL A 526 18.29 -16.29 -12.09
C VAL A 526 18.69 -14.99 -12.80
N PHE A 527 18.25 -13.83 -12.33
CA PHE A 527 18.65 -12.55 -12.93
C PHE A 527 20.14 -12.18 -12.72
N ALA A 528 20.89 -12.99 -11.96
CA ALA A 528 22.35 -12.94 -11.94
C ALA A 528 22.99 -13.46 -13.24
N LEU A 529 22.28 -14.30 -14.02
CA LEU A 529 22.70 -14.74 -15.35
C LEU A 529 22.80 -13.56 -16.32
N PRO A 530 23.71 -13.57 -17.31
CA PRO A 530 23.79 -12.49 -18.28
C PRO A 530 22.46 -12.22 -19.02
N THR A 531 22.04 -10.95 -19.11
CA THR A 531 20.72 -10.57 -19.66
C THR A 531 20.51 -11.00 -21.11
N GLY A 532 21.59 -11.18 -21.87
CA GLY A 532 21.57 -11.62 -23.26
C GLY A 532 21.65 -13.14 -23.46
N VAL A 533 21.66 -13.96 -22.40
CA VAL A 533 21.66 -15.43 -22.57
C VAL A 533 20.31 -15.87 -23.14
N PRO A 534 20.27 -16.50 -24.32
CA PRO A 534 19.04 -17.03 -24.89
C PRO A 534 18.61 -18.31 -24.16
N ALA A 535 17.30 -18.58 -24.11
CA ALA A 535 16.73 -19.75 -23.46
C ALA A 535 17.38 -21.07 -23.88
N ARG A 536 17.69 -21.26 -25.18
CA ARG A 536 18.38 -22.48 -25.67
C ARG A 536 19.76 -22.74 -25.03
N ARG A 537 20.42 -21.70 -24.54
CA ARG A 537 21.77 -21.80 -23.94
C ARG A 537 21.72 -21.75 -22.42
N ALA A 538 20.53 -21.70 -21.81
CA ALA A 538 20.38 -21.69 -20.35
C ALA A 538 21.00 -22.94 -19.70
N PHE A 539 20.91 -24.09 -20.36
CA PHE A 539 21.44 -25.37 -19.88
C PHE A 539 22.85 -25.70 -20.37
N MET A 540 23.55 -24.74 -20.98
CA MET A 540 24.94 -24.88 -21.41
C MET A 540 25.84 -24.05 -20.49
N PRO A 541 26.49 -24.64 -19.46
CA PRO A 541 27.26 -23.87 -18.48
C PRO A 541 28.30 -22.95 -19.11
N SER A 542 28.99 -23.39 -20.17
CA SER A 542 29.98 -22.59 -20.90
C SER A 542 29.44 -21.26 -21.44
N ALA A 543 28.12 -21.14 -21.67
CA ALA A 543 27.51 -19.92 -22.19
C ALA A 543 27.36 -18.80 -21.15
N TRP A 544 27.39 -19.12 -19.85
CA TRP A 544 27.08 -18.17 -18.78
C TRP A 544 28.00 -18.25 -17.57
N LEU A 545 28.66 -19.38 -17.31
CA LEU A 545 29.44 -19.63 -16.09
C LEU A 545 30.45 -18.51 -15.79
N HIS A 546 31.22 -18.06 -16.80
CA HIS A 546 32.23 -17.02 -16.60
C HIS A 546 31.67 -15.58 -16.60
N ARG A 547 30.39 -15.39 -16.93
CA ARG A 547 29.76 -14.06 -17.06
C ARG A 547 28.66 -13.82 -16.02
N THR A 548 28.33 -14.83 -15.22
CA THR A 548 27.36 -14.73 -14.13
C THR A 548 27.92 -13.85 -13.02
N ALA A 549 27.06 -13.00 -12.45
CA ALA A 549 27.40 -12.24 -11.26
C ALA A 549 27.41 -13.17 -10.03
N TRP A 550 28.50 -13.90 -9.82
CA TRP A 550 28.64 -14.89 -8.74
C TRP A 550 28.58 -14.33 -7.34
N SER A 551 28.75 -13.02 -7.16
CA SER A 551 28.46 -12.34 -5.88
C SER A 551 26.97 -12.20 -5.63
N THR A 552 26.14 -12.17 -6.68
CA THR A 552 24.71 -11.86 -6.55
C THR A 552 23.88 -13.08 -6.17
N ALA A 553 23.98 -14.19 -6.93
CA ALA A 553 23.13 -15.35 -6.71
C ALA A 553 23.29 -15.96 -5.30
N PRO A 554 24.51 -16.21 -4.79
CA PRO A 554 24.71 -16.69 -3.43
C PRO A 554 24.22 -15.71 -2.37
N THR A 555 24.43 -14.39 -2.54
CA THR A 555 23.91 -13.41 -1.56
C THR A 555 22.39 -13.41 -1.51
N VAL A 556 21.70 -13.45 -2.66
CA VAL A 556 20.22 -13.53 -2.70
C VAL A 556 19.75 -14.81 -2.03
N CYS A 557 20.30 -15.97 -2.42
CA CYS A 557 19.91 -17.26 -1.85
C CYS A 557 20.22 -17.36 -0.36
N ALA A 558 21.40 -16.92 0.09
CA ALA A 558 21.78 -16.94 1.51
C ALA A 558 20.87 -16.05 2.36
N THR A 559 20.54 -14.85 1.86
CA THR A 559 19.60 -13.94 2.55
C THR A 559 18.20 -14.54 2.63
N LEU A 560 17.73 -15.17 1.54
CA LEU A 560 16.44 -15.86 1.50
C LEU A 560 16.42 -17.03 2.49
N CYS A 561 17.43 -17.91 2.45
CA CYS A 561 17.54 -19.05 3.36
C CYS A 561 17.60 -18.60 4.83
N ALA A 562 18.35 -17.54 5.15
CA ALA A 562 18.37 -16.96 6.50
C ALA A 562 16.97 -16.48 6.92
N GLY A 563 16.23 -15.84 6.01
CA GLY A 563 14.82 -15.51 6.20
C GLY A 563 13.97 -16.74 6.49
N LEU A 564 14.02 -17.78 5.65
CA LEU A 564 13.28 -19.02 5.88
C LEU A 564 13.60 -19.64 7.24
N LEU A 565 14.87 -19.65 7.65
CA LEU A 565 15.29 -20.12 8.97
C LEU A 565 14.67 -19.29 10.10
N LEU A 566 14.65 -17.95 9.99
CA LEU A 566 14.01 -17.09 10.98
C LEU A 566 12.50 -17.34 11.07
N PHE A 567 11.84 -17.62 9.94
CA PHE A 567 10.42 -17.98 9.94
C PHE A 567 10.17 -19.32 10.65
N ALA A 568 10.95 -20.36 10.31
CA ALA A 568 10.85 -21.67 10.95
C ALA A 568 11.17 -21.60 12.46
N TRP A 569 12.16 -20.78 12.83
CA TRP A 569 12.52 -20.53 14.22
C TRP A 569 11.40 -19.82 14.98
N ARG A 570 10.75 -18.83 14.37
CA ARG A 570 9.56 -18.19 14.96
C ARG A 570 8.41 -19.19 15.13
N THR A 571 8.15 -20.04 14.14
CA THR A 571 7.14 -21.11 14.27
C THR A 571 7.49 -22.04 15.43
N TRP A 572 8.75 -22.45 15.55
CA TRP A 572 9.23 -23.28 16.66
C TRP A 572 9.06 -22.59 18.02
N HIS A 573 9.39 -21.30 18.13
CA HIS A 573 9.25 -20.53 19.37
C HIS A 573 7.80 -20.54 19.90
N TYR A 574 6.79 -20.45 19.03
CA TYR A 574 5.39 -20.40 19.44
C TYR A 574 4.67 -21.76 19.48
N THR A 575 5.21 -22.80 18.83
CA THR A 575 4.48 -24.07 18.63
C THR A 575 5.29 -25.31 19.01
N GLY A 576 6.59 -25.19 19.24
CA GLY A 576 7.52 -26.31 19.41
C GLY A 576 7.87 -27.04 18.10
N VAL A 577 7.28 -26.67 16.95
CA VAL A 577 7.51 -27.34 15.66
C VAL A 577 8.38 -26.47 14.74
N PHE A 578 9.56 -26.97 14.38
CA PHE A 578 10.45 -26.30 13.41
C PHE A 578 9.98 -26.57 11.97
N SER A 579 9.16 -25.66 11.42
CA SER A 579 8.57 -25.84 10.08
C SER A 579 8.18 -24.51 9.43
N LEU A 580 8.27 -24.47 8.10
CA LEU A 580 7.75 -23.39 7.26
C LEU A 580 6.25 -23.54 6.95
N LEU A 581 5.71 -24.75 7.12
CA LEU A 581 4.37 -25.13 6.64
C LEU A 581 3.39 -25.46 7.78
N TYR A 582 3.88 -25.59 9.01
CA TYR A 582 3.04 -25.93 10.16
C TYR A 582 1.98 -24.85 10.42
N GLY A 583 0.72 -25.28 10.54
CA GLY A 583 -0.43 -24.39 10.69
C GLY A 583 -0.89 -23.66 9.42
N THR A 584 -0.23 -23.89 8.28
CA THR A 584 -0.65 -23.35 6.97
C THR A 584 -1.65 -24.27 6.28
N GLN A 585 -2.30 -23.79 5.22
CA GLN A 585 -3.21 -24.59 4.40
C GLN A 585 -2.51 -25.52 3.41
N ALA A 586 -1.18 -25.67 3.48
CA ALA A 586 -0.41 -26.44 2.50
C ALA A 586 -0.94 -27.86 2.32
N SER A 587 -1.29 -28.56 3.41
CA SER A 587 -1.86 -29.91 3.36
C SER A 587 -3.27 -29.95 2.74
N ARG A 588 -4.10 -28.92 2.99
CA ARG A 588 -5.44 -28.79 2.41
C ARG A 588 -5.40 -28.56 0.90
N LEU A 589 -4.49 -27.68 0.46
CA LEU A 589 -4.36 -27.24 -0.93
C LEU A 589 -3.47 -28.15 -1.78
N ALA A 590 -2.75 -29.10 -1.17
CA ALA A 590 -1.92 -30.05 -1.89
C ALA A 590 -2.74 -30.83 -2.93
N ILE A 591 -2.21 -30.87 -4.16
CA ILE A 591 -2.82 -31.61 -5.27
C ILE A 591 -2.68 -33.11 -5.06
N TRP A 592 -1.51 -33.56 -4.60
CA TRP A 592 -1.27 -34.95 -4.28
C TRP A 592 -1.86 -35.31 -2.92
N ARG A 593 -2.56 -36.44 -2.86
CA ARG A 593 -3.07 -37.05 -1.62
C ARG A 593 -2.82 -38.57 -1.66
N PRO A 594 -2.56 -39.22 -0.51
CA PRO A 594 -2.45 -40.68 -0.46
C PRO A 594 -3.69 -41.36 -1.08
N GLY A 595 -3.48 -42.38 -1.91
CA GLY A 595 -4.55 -43.14 -2.58
C GLY A 595 -5.10 -42.52 -3.86
N LEU A 596 -4.57 -41.39 -4.34
CA LEU A 596 -5.03 -40.73 -5.56
C LEU A 596 -4.45 -41.40 -6.82
N SER A 597 -5.30 -41.70 -7.82
CA SER A 597 -4.86 -42.32 -9.07
C SER A 597 -4.07 -41.36 -9.95
N LEU A 598 -3.15 -41.89 -10.79
CA LEU A 598 -2.35 -41.06 -11.69
C LEU A 598 -3.20 -40.17 -12.62
N PRO A 599 -4.30 -40.65 -13.25
CA PRO A 599 -5.15 -39.79 -14.08
C PRO A 599 -5.77 -38.63 -13.31
N SER A 600 -6.30 -38.88 -12.10
CA SER A 600 -6.87 -37.84 -11.26
C SER A 600 -5.82 -36.81 -10.82
N TYR A 601 -4.60 -37.26 -10.56
CA TYR A 601 -3.48 -36.40 -10.20
C TYR A 601 -3.11 -35.46 -11.36
N LEU A 602 -2.97 -36.01 -12.57
CA LEU A 602 -2.68 -35.23 -13.78
C LEU A 602 -3.81 -34.26 -14.11
N GLN A 603 -5.07 -34.67 -13.95
CA GLN A 603 -6.23 -33.78 -14.14
C GLN A 603 -6.23 -32.63 -13.14
N ALA A 604 -5.89 -32.88 -11.87
CA ALA A 604 -5.81 -31.85 -10.85
C ALA A 604 -4.66 -30.87 -11.09
N ILE A 605 -3.50 -31.35 -11.57
CA ILE A 605 -2.40 -30.50 -12.04
C ILE A 605 -2.87 -29.63 -13.21
N ALA A 606 -3.47 -30.24 -14.24
CA ALA A 606 -3.92 -29.51 -15.43
C ALA A 606 -4.94 -28.43 -15.06
N SER A 607 -5.91 -28.75 -14.19
CA SER A 607 -6.89 -27.81 -13.68
C SER A 607 -6.24 -26.66 -12.89
N SER A 608 -5.29 -26.95 -12.00
CA SER A 608 -4.57 -25.94 -11.21
C SER A 608 -3.73 -24.99 -12.09
N VAL A 609 -2.96 -25.56 -13.03
CA VAL A 609 -2.18 -24.77 -14.00
C VAL A 609 -3.10 -23.91 -14.84
N MET A 610 -4.18 -24.47 -15.40
CA MET A 610 -5.10 -23.71 -16.24
C MET A 610 -5.85 -22.63 -15.45
N MET A 611 -6.16 -22.84 -14.18
CA MET A 611 -6.73 -21.81 -13.30
C MET A 611 -5.78 -20.60 -13.20
N VAL A 612 -4.48 -20.86 -12.99
CA VAL A 612 -3.45 -19.82 -12.95
C VAL A 612 -3.27 -19.15 -14.32
N LEU A 613 -3.18 -19.90 -15.41
CA LEU A 613 -2.91 -19.34 -16.73
C LEU A 613 -4.11 -18.59 -17.34
N THR A 614 -5.33 -18.99 -16.99
CA THR A 614 -6.56 -18.31 -17.46
C THR A 614 -7.04 -17.22 -16.53
N MET A 615 -6.40 -17.03 -15.37
CA MET A 615 -6.82 -16.09 -14.33
C MET A 615 -8.28 -16.29 -13.87
N ASN A 616 -8.77 -17.53 -13.91
CA ASN A 616 -10.14 -17.84 -13.56
C ASN A 616 -10.28 -19.15 -12.77
N ASP A 617 -11.23 -19.17 -11.83
CA ASP A 617 -11.64 -20.37 -11.10
C ASP A 617 -13.18 -20.50 -11.17
N PRO A 618 -13.74 -21.54 -11.82
CA PRO A 618 -13.03 -22.59 -12.56
C PRO A 618 -12.28 -22.04 -13.81
N PRO A 619 -11.30 -22.78 -14.36
CA PRO A 619 -10.56 -22.35 -15.54
C PRO A 619 -11.49 -22.08 -16.73
N ARG A 620 -11.43 -20.88 -17.28
CA ARG A 620 -12.20 -20.46 -18.47
C ARG A 620 -11.42 -19.43 -19.26
N PHE A 621 -11.52 -19.48 -20.58
CA PHE A 621 -10.85 -18.51 -21.43
C PHE A 621 -11.38 -17.10 -21.18
N ASP A 622 -10.47 -16.15 -21.01
CA ASP A 622 -10.75 -14.72 -20.92
C ASP A 622 -9.73 -13.98 -21.80
N ALA A 623 -10.21 -13.24 -22.80
CA ALA A 623 -9.36 -12.47 -23.70
C ALA A 623 -8.48 -11.45 -22.95
N ARG A 624 -8.94 -10.98 -21.78
CA ARG A 624 -8.20 -10.02 -20.94
C ARG A 624 -7.00 -10.66 -20.24
N ALA A 625 -7.04 -11.98 -20.04
CA ALA A 625 -5.96 -12.78 -19.47
C ALA A 625 -4.98 -13.32 -20.53
N LEU A 626 -5.23 -13.05 -21.83
CA LEU A 626 -4.43 -13.58 -22.93
C LEU A 626 -2.92 -13.35 -22.77
N PRO A 627 -2.42 -12.19 -22.28
CA PRO A 627 -0.99 -12.00 -22.07
C PRO A 627 -0.37 -13.00 -21.07
N VAL A 628 -1.10 -13.41 -20.03
CA VAL A 628 -0.64 -14.40 -19.05
C VAL A 628 -0.50 -15.77 -19.70
N LEU A 629 -1.57 -16.25 -20.35
CA LEU A 629 -1.58 -17.52 -21.05
C LEU A 629 -0.50 -17.57 -22.15
N ALA A 630 -0.43 -16.53 -22.99
CA ALA A 630 0.53 -16.45 -24.09
C ALA A 630 1.97 -16.39 -23.59
N GLY A 631 2.26 -15.61 -22.54
CA GLY A 631 3.61 -15.52 -21.97
C GLY A 631 4.08 -16.84 -21.35
N ALA A 632 3.18 -17.58 -20.71
CA ALA A 632 3.47 -18.92 -20.19
C ALA A 632 3.74 -19.93 -21.32
N LEU A 633 2.89 -19.95 -22.34
CA LEU A 633 3.08 -20.82 -23.52
C LEU A 633 4.42 -20.52 -24.21
N VAL A 634 4.73 -19.24 -24.43
CA VAL A 634 6.00 -18.81 -25.02
C VAL A 634 7.19 -19.26 -24.17
N SER A 635 7.09 -19.23 -22.84
CA SER A 635 8.16 -19.69 -21.95
C SER A 635 8.45 -21.19 -22.15
N LEU A 636 7.39 -22.00 -22.23
CA LEU A 636 7.51 -23.44 -22.47
C LEU A 636 8.13 -23.73 -23.84
N LEU A 637 7.64 -23.06 -24.89
CA LEU A 637 8.16 -23.23 -26.25
C LEU A 637 9.62 -22.76 -26.39
N ALA A 638 10.02 -21.71 -25.65
CA ALA A 638 11.40 -21.22 -25.62
C ALA A 638 12.36 -22.26 -25.02
N VAL A 639 11.96 -22.90 -23.92
CA VAL A 639 12.74 -24.00 -23.30
C VAL A 639 12.74 -25.25 -24.15
N ALA A 640 11.61 -25.58 -24.80
CA ALA A 640 11.50 -26.69 -25.75
C ALA A 640 12.33 -26.48 -27.04
N GLY A 641 12.99 -25.32 -27.21
CA GLY A 641 13.88 -25.08 -28.32
C GLY A 641 13.18 -24.73 -29.64
N VAL A 642 11.90 -24.34 -29.58
CA VAL A 642 11.12 -23.96 -30.77
C VAL A 642 11.85 -22.82 -31.51
N PRO A 643 12.04 -22.94 -32.84
CA PRO A 643 12.68 -21.89 -33.63
C PRO A 643 12.06 -20.52 -33.36
N ARG A 644 12.89 -19.47 -33.36
CA ARG A 644 12.50 -18.07 -33.04
C ARG A 644 12.20 -17.80 -31.56
N LEU A 645 11.56 -18.71 -30.85
CA LEU A 645 11.23 -18.53 -29.42
C LEU A 645 12.41 -18.90 -28.50
N ARG A 646 13.26 -19.83 -28.93
CA ARG A 646 14.46 -20.26 -28.20
C ARG A 646 15.52 -19.16 -27.98
N ASP A 647 15.38 -18.02 -28.67
CA ASP A 647 16.23 -16.83 -28.58
C ASP A 647 15.77 -15.81 -27.52
N LEU A 648 14.60 -16.05 -26.90
CA LEU A 648 14.10 -15.21 -25.81
C LEU A 648 15.05 -15.23 -24.60
N PRO A 649 15.07 -14.14 -23.81
CA PRO A 649 16.00 -14.03 -22.68
C PRO A 649 15.69 -15.09 -21.61
N ALA A 650 16.72 -15.86 -21.22
CA ALA A 650 16.58 -16.99 -20.31
C ALA A 650 16.05 -16.58 -18.93
N GLY A 651 16.47 -15.42 -18.41
CA GLY A 651 16.06 -14.94 -17.07
C GLY A 651 14.54 -14.86 -16.90
N PRO A 652 13.83 -14.05 -17.69
CA PRO A 652 12.37 -13.97 -17.68
C PRO A 652 11.67 -15.31 -17.97
N VAL A 653 12.19 -16.12 -18.88
CA VAL A 653 11.62 -17.45 -19.19
C VAL A 653 11.66 -18.35 -17.96
N LEU A 654 12.83 -18.52 -17.34
CA LEU A 654 12.99 -19.35 -16.15
C LEU A 654 12.23 -18.80 -14.94
N PHE A 655 12.18 -17.48 -14.79
CA PHE A 655 11.41 -16.83 -13.74
C PHE A 655 9.90 -17.06 -13.90
N CYS A 656 9.38 -17.01 -15.13
CA CYS A 656 7.98 -17.34 -15.43
C CYS A 656 7.67 -18.80 -15.12
N LEU A 657 8.53 -19.74 -15.52
CA LEU A 657 8.35 -21.17 -15.24
C LEU A 657 8.40 -21.47 -13.73
N ALA A 658 9.27 -20.79 -12.98
CA ALA A 658 9.30 -20.87 -11.53
C ALA A 658 8.01 -20.32 -10.89
N GLY A 659 7.42 -19.26 -11.45
CA GLY A 659 6.12 -18.76 -11.00
C GLY A 659 4.96 -19.73 -11.24
N ILE A 660 5.07 -20.62 -12.24
CA ILE A 660 4.06 -21.63 -12.54
C ILE A 660 4.25 -22.89 -11.67
N SER A 661 5.48 -23.23 -11.26
CA SER A 661 5.78 -24.50 -10.59
C SER A 661 4.99 -24.74 -9.30
N GLY A 662 4.64 -23.68 -8.55
CA GLY A 662 3.78 -23.80 -7.37
C GLY A 662 2.40 -24.42 -7.67
N SER A 663 1.85 -24.15 -8.87
CA SER A 663 0.57 -24.70 -9.32
C SER A 663 0.62 -26.19 -9.66
N LEU A 664 1.81 -26.78 -9.76
CA LEU A 664 2.02 -28.23 -9.91
C LEU A 664 1.88 -28.98 -8.59
N LEU A 665 2.07 -28.27 -7.46
CA LEU A 665 2.10 -28.87 -6.12
C LEU A 665 0.83 -28.58 -5.32
N ALA A 666 0.28 -27.38 -5.48
CA ALA A 666 -0.90 -26.93 -4.76
C ALA A 666 -1.89 -26.25 -5.70
N ARG A 667 -3.18 -26.52 -5.48
CA ARG A 667 -4.27 -25.85 -6.19
C ARG A 667 -4.76 -24.69 -5.34
N GLY A 668 -4.86 -23.51 -5.93
CA GLY A 668 -5.50 -22.37 -5.28
C GLY A 668 -6.99 -22.60 -5.08
N GLU A 669 -7.54 -22.03 -4.01
CA GLU A 669 -8.98 -22.05 -3.71
C GLU A 669 -9.46 -20.60 -3.57
N ALA A 670 -10.68 -20.32 -4.03
CA ALA A 670 -11.37 -19.03 -3.92
C ALA A 670 -10.74 -17.88 -4.74
N TYR A 671 -11.61 -16.91 -5.10
CA TYR A 671 -11.29 -15.64 -5.74
C TYR A 671 -10.59 -15.76 -7.12
N SER A 672 -11.39 -15.75 -8.18
CA SER A 672 -10.93 -15.76 -9.57
C SER A 672 -9.80 -14.74 -9.86
N GLY A 673 -8.68 -15.21 -10.42
CA GLY A 673 -7.56 -14.40 -10.91
C GLY A 673 -6.43 -14.13 -9.93
N ARG A 674 -6.63 -14.31 -8.62
CA ARG A 674 -5.62 -13.91 -7.61
C ARG A 674 -4.31 -14.68 -7.72
N PHE A 675 -4.38 -15.97 -8.01
CA PHE A 675 -3.23 -16.87 -8.09
C PHE A 675 -2.38 -16.66 -9.35
N SER A 676 -2.72 -15.70 -10.18
CA SER A 676 -2.03 -15.38 -11.43
C SER A 676 -1.29 -14.05 -11.35
N ILE A 677 -1.55 -13.24 -10.32
CA ILE A 677 -1.08 -11.85 -10.23
C ILE A 677 0.45 -11.77 -10.34
N HIS A 678 1.17 -12.71 -9.71
CA HIS A 678 2.64 -12.75 -9.79
C HIS A 678 3.19 -13.00 -11.20
N LEU A 679 2.41 -13.61 -12.10
CA LEU A 679 2.83 -13.87 -13.47
C LEU A 679 2.63 -12.69 -14.41
N ILE A 680 1.75 -11.73 -14.10
CA ILE A 680 1.30 -10.70 -15.06
C ILE A 680 2.49 -9.90 -15.63
N GLY A 681 3.41 -9.45 -14.78
CA GLY A 681 4.55 -8.64 -15.21
C GLY A 681 5.52 -9.41 -16.14
N VAL A 682 5.92 -10.62 -15.75
CA VAL A 682 6.89 -11.41 -16.53
C VAL A 682 6.28 -11.93 -17.84
N THR A 683 5.02 -12.34 -17.83
CA THR A 683 4.32 -12.81 -19.03
C THR A 683 4.07 -11.69 -20.02
N SER A 684 3.67 -10.49 -19.56
CA SER A 684 3.56 -9.30 -20.40
C SER A 684 4.89 -8.93 -21.05
N ALA A 685 6.00 -9.05 -20.30
CA ALA A 685 7.34 -8.82 -20.85
C ALA A 685 7.69 -9.81 -21.96
N LEU A 686 7.41 -11.10 -21.76
CA LEU A 686 7.71 -12.18 -22.71
C LEU A 686 6.86 -12.10 -23.98
N VAL A 687 5.56 -11.81 -23.86
CA VAL A 687 4.67 -11.59 -25.01
C VAL A 687 5.20 -10.42 -25.84
N THR A 688 5.56 -9.32 -25.19
CA THR A 688 6.07 -8.14 -25.88
C THR A 688 7.43 -8.37 -26.53
N CYS A 689 8.34 -9.10 -25.88
CA CYS A 689 9.61 -9.54 -26.47
C CYS A 689 9.39 -10.43 -27.70
N THR A 690 8.42 -11.32 -27.64
CA THR A 690 8.07 -12.22 -28.76
C THR A 690 7.52 -11.43 -29.94
N ALA A 691 6.56 -10.54 -29.70
CA ALA A 691 6.03 -9.65 -30.74
C ALA A 691 7.15 -8.82 -31.39
N ALA A 692 8.03 -8.23 -30.58
CA ALA A 692 9.16 -7.45 -31.07
C ALA A 692 10.13 -8.28 -31.94
N PHE A 693 10.38 -9.53 -31.55
CA PHE A 693 11.23 -10.43 -32.30
C PHE A 693 10.60 -10.81 -33.65
N LEU A 694 9.30 -11.14 -33.65
CA LEU A 694 8.55 -11.49 -34.86
C LEU A 694 8.46 -10.32 -35.85
N CYS A 695 8.29 -9.08 -35.38
CA CYS A 695 8.30 -7.89 -36.23
C CYS A 695 9.67 -7.55 -36.83
N LYS A 696 10.78 -7.99 -36.20
CA LYS A 696 12.15 -7.75 -36.67
C LYS A 696 12.66 -8.83 -37.63
N ALA A 697 11.97 -9.96 -37.76
CA ALA A 697 12.41 -11.01 -38.68
C ALA A 697 12.29 -10.50 -40.12
N PRO A 698 13.39 -10.42 -40.89
CA PRO A 698 13.28 -10.12 -42.31
C PRO A 698 12.47 -11.25 -42.96
N PHE A 699 11.53 -10.85 -43.81
CA PHE A 699 10.81 -11.71 -44.73
C PHE A 699 11.81 -12.19 -45.81
N THR A 700 12.76 -13.05 -45.44
CA THR A 700 13.71 -13.67 -46.38
C THR A 700 13.56 -15.18 -46.34
N ARG A 701 12.59 -15.64 -47.12
CA ARG A 701 12.67 -16.86 -47.92
C ARG A 701 11.96 -16.59 -49.25
N SER A 702 12.68 -16.03 -50.22
CA SER A 702 12.51 -16.49 -51.60
C SER A 702 13.75 -17.33 -51.90
N THR A 703 13.54 -18.63 -51.90
CA THR A 703 14.32 -19.60 -52.63
C THR A 703 14.57 -19.10 -54.05
N SER A 704 15.82 -18.90 -54.42
CA SER A 704 16.26 -19.06 -55.81
C SER A 704 17.32 -20.15 -55.83
N SER A 705 16.84 -21.38 -55.92
CA SER A 705 17.56 -22.44 -56.61
C SER A 705 17.45 -22.19 -58.11
N SER A 706 18.56 -21.87 -58.77
CA SER A 706 18.80 -22.22 -60.18
C SER A 706 20.19 -21.75 -60.62
N SER A 707 20.94 -22.71 -61.17
CA SER A 707 22.25 -22.67 -61.86
C SER A 707 23.46 -22.24 -61.04
#